data_AF-A0A928D802-F1
#
_entry.id   AF-A0A928D802-F1
#
_cell.length_a   1.000
_cell.length_b   1.000
_cell.length_c   1.000
_cell.angle_alpha   90.00
_cell.angle_beta   90.00
_cell.angle_gamma   90.00
#
_symmetry.space_group_name_H-M   'P 1'
#
loop_
_entity.id
_entity.type
_entity.pdbx_description
1 polymer ?
#
loop_
_entity_poly.entity_id
_entity_poly.type
_entity_poly.pdbx_seq_one_letter_code
_entity_poly.pdbx_strand_id
1 'polypeptide(L)'
;MITMNDLTRCVKIFSLGWGKTLLSVAVFWFSSFMPCVLEAYTWTGDGENDYWTNPLNWGGEGYPKSSSDTAEFNSSATVTLDSSGTVTVGIIKVADNVSVTVNGTDGASLNPYKAAAVDGNGFVVGAGGRLVLNVPVVSQGRIDKWQPGEVVFNENVTISGNNYFLVDSGIVTVQGTATMNVAEGILGLGNSLDRKPILFNVLDSARVIAREIQTTVANNGSTGSGRIVQNGENSKVSVSGNLILSGASGTTDKGVYELLAGTLQVGGSVSLGKSGSGTFGGGSFVQSGGRADMTGNITAVRSDESAIVLSGGVLAFSNTAYYFTIGAPLNLSGSPTIELTSAKGYVWLPPKTSFAENTDLTLKGGASFFANTDLITAGELTVDGTSFLVGDPYNSNSVELRAQSGDDSAWPVQLKNGGRLQVSLINKRVTRPLALNIETGGNVRFVYVDGENPLYARSLLVAHSLVVDGVVKGKGRYTKDNLPGLFSTDSAALASVVVPYVWTGAGDGSNWNDPKNWEGDAVPPSSGSVSVDISRAAGKTLSLDSDTTLSCLVFNPQGDAKSVTISGSGKIIHDCPNYMVGLSVGPEREVVFDVDVVKPAFGQTSYNSPVIVGGGRVVVKKNFPGTTQDDTGSYKRPAYVIDGELAFAGTTRFVSEDSNSLFGIGTWEIAGKSRILFEDGCSVDAWRMDPSPVRNVVSSDEWIQNGGSVSLMNLYFTSYYSKRRTPFSYTLNGGNMTVQGELCVGSAYYTAETRYPGGDFVMNGGTLTLGEFRCQRNDNYIRLNGGDVFLRNGFVDTVSGAQAMTNDTALYIGGATIHSLAAWTSALQAEFTGNATFDTAGFDATFNKPVNGTGGFVKTGAGVLTFADAATFTGPVAVNGGTVVFGSSVTGPKQFTVSSGTLSFRGETANFDTLDIVSGGKISVDCERLVVRKITFNGRERGAGSYNASKGYVGSWLAGTGELVILEGKGPGFQMTVR
;
A
#
# COMPACT_ATOMS: atom_id res chain seq x y z
N MET A 1 55.51 -18.62 -23.51
CA MET A 1 55.22 -17.25 -23.95
C MET A 1 56.08 -16.31 -23.13
N ILE A 2 56.99 -15.62 -23.81
CA ILE A 2 57.92 -14.62 -23.25
C ILE A 2 57.16 -13.29 -23.17
N THR A 3 57.35 -12.49 -22.10
CA THR A 3 57.63 -11.03 -22.20
C THR A 3 58.01 -10.38 -20.86
N MET A 4 59.26 -9.90 -20.85
CA MET A 4 59.85 -8.75 -20.12
C MET A 4 59.91 -8.77 -18.58
N ASN A 5 60.75 -9.66 -18.05
CA ASN A 5 61.70 -9.33 -17.00
C ASN A 5 63.12 -9.54 -17.58
N ASP A 6 64.09 -8.74 -17.15
CA ASP A 6 65.52 -8.74 -17.56
C ASP A 6 65.89 -7.97 -18.83
N LEU A 7 66.11 -6.65 -18.67
CA LEU A 7 67.05 -5.87 -19.48
C LEU A 7 67.52 -4.64 -18.70
N THR A 8 68.57 -4.78 -17.88
CA THR A 8 69.73 -3.85 -17.82
C THR A 8 70.75 -4.24 -16.73
N ARG A 9 71.55 -5.27 -17.02
CA ARG A 9 72.97 -5.31 -16.64
C ARG A 9 73.80 -5.66 -17.87
N CYS A 10 74.88 -4.87 -18.05
CA CYS A 10 76.00 -5.02 -18.98
C CYS A 10 75.80 -4.71 -20.47
N VAL A 11 76.39 -3.60 -20.92
CA VAL A 11 77.29 -3.64 -22.09
C VAL A 11 78.53 -2.78 -21.81
N LYS A 12 79.69 -3.42 -21.74
CA LYS A 12 80.99 -2.79 -21.98
C LYS A 12 81.74 -3.70 -22.95
N ILE A 13 82.21 -3.09 -24.06
CA ILE A 13 83.46 -3.33 -24.79
C ILE A 13 83.42 -3.91 -26.24
N PHE A 14 84.00 -3.10 -27.16
CA PHE A 14 84.65 -3.30 -28.48
C PHE A 14 83.80 -3.76 -29.70
N SER A 15 84.03 -3.31 -30.95
CA SER A 15 84.90 -2.29 -31.58
C SER A 15 84.61 -2.21 -33.10
N LEU A 16 85.08 -1.12 -33.74
CA LEU A 16 85.48 -0.98 -35.15
C LEU A 16 84.41 -0.77 -36.25
N GLY A 17 84.63 0.29 -37.05
CA GLY A 17 84.34 0.26 -38.49
C GLY A 17 83.47 1.39 -39.08
N TRP A 18 84.05 2.58 -39.23
CA TRP A 18 83.91 3.53 -40.36
C TRP A 18 82.56 3.66 -41.11
N GLY A 19 82.03 4.89 -41.15
CA GLY A 19 81.10 5.30 -42.20
C GLY A 19 80.41 6.63 -41.89
N LYS A 20 80.86 7.70 -42.54
CA LYS A 20 80.34 9.07 -42.42
C LYS A 20 78.86 9.17 -42.83
N THR A 21 78.28 10.27 -42.35
CA THR A 21 77.12 11.03 -42.87
C THR A 21 75.76 10.69 -42.27
N LEU A 22 75.09 11.74 -41.77
CA LEU A 22 73.73 11.82 -41.19
C LEU A 22 73.63 11.57 -39.68
N LEU A 23 73.88 12.61 -38.86
CA LEU A 23 72.96 12.96 -37.76
C LEU A 23 73.33 14.31 -37.10
N SER A 24 73.17 15.42 -37.84
CA SER A 24 73.17 16.77 -37.27
C SER A 24 71.85 17.11 -36.53
N VAL A 25 71.05 16.12 -36.14
CA VAL A 25 69.69 16.31 -35.59
C VAL A 25 69.48 15.61 -34.24
N ALA A 26 70.44 14.83 -33.73
CA ALA A 26 70.28 14.11 -32.45
C ALA A 26 71.00 14.74 -31.24
N VAL A 27 71.54 15.96 -31.37
CA VAL A 27 72.29 16.64 -30.29
C VAL A 27 71.41 17.60 -29.46
N PHE A 28 70.11 17.72 -29.75
CA PHE A 28 69.17 18.56 -28.99
C PHE A 28 68.06 17.80 -28.23
N TRP A 29 68.11 16.47 -28.18
CA TRP A 29 67.04 15.64 -27.57
C TRP A 29 67.54 14.64 -26.50
N PHE A 30 68.74 14.81 -25.95
CA PHE A 30 69.32 13.88 -24.96
C PHE A 30 69.81 14.54 -23.66
N SER A 31 69.36 15.75 -23.31
CA SER A 31 69.65 16.38 -22.01
C SER A 31 68.54 16.27 -20.96
N SER A 32 67.42 15.58 -21.24
CA SER A 32 66.24 15.56 -20.37
C SER A 32 65.76 14.17 -19.92
N PHE A 33 66.55 13.10 -20.14
CA PHE A 33 66.28 11.78 -19.58
C PHE A 33 67.55 11.21 -18.91
N MET A 34 67.95 11.81 -17.79
CA MET A 34 68.61 11.03 -16.74
C MET A 34 67.51 10.41 -15.88
N PRO A 35 67.51 9.10 -15.60
CA PRO A 35 66.73 8.59 -14.49
C PRO A 35 67.26 9.28 -13.23
N CYS A 36 66.41 10.05 -12.56
CA CYS A 36 66.71 10.50 -11.20
C CYS A 36 66.93 9.24 -10.36
N VAL A 37 68.18 8.96 -10.00
CA VAL A 37 68.49 7.91 -9.05
C VAL A 37 67.86 8.34 -7.73
N LEU A 38 66.96 7.52 -7.18
CA LEU A 38 66.49 7.70 -5.82
C LEU A 38 67.70 7.53 -4.89
N GLU A 39 68.13 8.59 -4.22
CA GLU A 39 69.06 8.46 -3.10
C GLU A 39 68.26 8.05 -1.85
N ALA A 40 68.49 6.82 -1.41
CA ALA A 40 67.95 6.31 -0.15
C ALA A 40 68.95 6.58 0.97
N TYR A 41 68.52 7.34 1.98
CA TYR A 41 69.27 7.67 3.16
C TYR A 41 68.78 6.77 4.30
N THR A 42 69.64 5.93 4.85
CA THR A 42 69.28 5.04 5.97
C THR A 42 69.68 5.67 7.29
N TRP A 43 68.72 5.81 8.21
CA TRP A 43 68.99 6.29 9.56
C TRP A 43 69.85 5.28 10.33
N THR A 44 71.04 5.70 10.75
CA THR A 44 71.94 4.95 11.63
C THR A 44 71.96 5.51 13.04
N GLY A 45 71.70 6.82 13.21
CA GLY A 45 71.77 7.51 14.49
C GLY A 45 73.19 7.66 15.05
N ASP A 46 74.21 7.58 14.20
CA ASP A 46 75.63 7.63 14.60
C ASP A 46 76.15 9.07 14.88
N GLY A 47 75.34 10.10 14.66
CA GLY A 47 75.69 11.49 14.93
C GLY A 47 75.69 11.83 16.43
N GLU A 48 76.32 12.96 16.79
CA GLU A 48 76.39 13.43 18.18
C GLU A 48 75.05 13.90 18.77
N ASN A 49 74.00 13.98 17.94
CA ASN A 49 72.64 14.41 18.28
C ASN A 49 71.63 13.63 17.43
N ASP A 50 70.34 13.74 17.75
CA ASP A 50 69.23 13.08 17.05
C ASP A 50 68.67 13.93 15.89
N TYR A 51 69.45 14.89 15.39
CA TYR A 51 68.99 15.88 14.42
C TYR A 51 68.87 15.30 13.01
N TRP A 52 67.76 15.61 12.33
CA TRP A 52 67.51 15.19 10.96
C TRP A 52 68.55 15.75 9.99
N THR A 53 69.01 16.99 10.21
CA THR A 53 69.96 17.64 9.30
C THR A 53 71.42 17.21 9.50
N ASN A 54 71.73 16.38 10.51
CA ASN A 54 73.09 15.87 10.74
C ASN A 54 73.38 14.70 9.79
N PRO A 55 74.30 14.85 8.81
CA PRO A 55 74.58 13.80 7.82
C PRO A 55 75.10 12.50 8.42
N LEU A 56 75.76 12.55 9.58
CA LEU A 56 76.27 11.35 10.27
C LEU A 56 75.14 10.42 10.73
N ASN A 57 73.95 10.96 11.04
CA ASN A 57 72.78 10.14 11.36
C ASN A 57 72.24 9.36 10.15
N TRP A 58 72.71 9.68 8.94
CA TRP A 58 72.28 9.09 7.66
C TRP A 58 73.42 8.38 6.91
N GLY A 59 74.53 8.05 7.58
CA GLY A 59 75.68 7.36 6.97
C GLY A 59 76.75 8.28 6.34
N GLY A 60 76.65 9.59 6.51
CA GLY A 60 77.76 10.55 6.37
C GLY A 60 77.81 11.41 5.10
N GLU A 61 77.20 11.02 3.98
CA GLU A 61 77.32 11.78 2.70
C GLU A 61 76.29 12.92 2.53
N GLY A 62 75.23 12.96 3.36
CA GLY A 62 74.18 13.97 3.29
C GLY A 62 73.00 13.64 4.21
N TYR A 63 71.89 14.34 4.05
CA TYR A 63 70.62 14.03 4.72
C TYR A 63 69.46 14.21 3.73
N PRO A 64 68.35 13.47 3.89
CA PRO A 64 67.20 13.55 2.99
C PRO A 64 66.53 14.93 3.08
N LYS A 65 66.49 15.66 1.96
CA LYS A 65 66.04 17.05 1.84
C LYS A 65 65.44 17.43 0.48
N SER A 66 65.25 16.46 -0.40
CA SER A 66 64.70 16.63 -1.75
C SER A 66 63.49 15.73 -1.99
N SER A 67 62.60 16.16 -2.90
CA SER A 67 61.41 15.40 -3.34
C SER A 67 61.73 14.05 -4.02
N SER A 68 63.00 13.78 -4.33
CA SER A 68 63.47 12.50 -4.86
C SER A 68 64.06 11.57 -3.80
N ASP A 69 64.26 12.07 -2.58
CA ASP A 69 64.98 11.36 -1.53
C ASP A 69 64.05 10.39 -0.79
N THR A 70 64.59 9.27 -0.33
CA THR A 70 63.90 8.37 0.61
C THR A 70 64.62 8.37 1.94
N ALA A 71 63.90 8.69 3.01
CA ALA A 71 64.34 8.54 4.39
C ALA A 71 63.94 7.15 4.90
N GLU A 72 64.91 6.24 5.09
CA GLU A 72 64.67 4.86 5.53
C GLU A 72 65.05 4.65 7.01
N PHE A 73 64.12 4.13 7.79
CA PHE A 73 64.30 3.76 9.19
C PHE A 73 64.20 2.24 9.35
N ASN A 74 65.33 1.59 9.60
CA ASN A 74 65.43 0.13 9.82
C ASN A 74 65.48 -0.26 11.30
N SER A 75 65.53 0.72 12.20
CA SER A 75 65.50 0.55 13.66
C SER A 75 64.69 1.67 14.31
N SER A 76 64.14 1.41 15.49
CA SER A 76 63.34 2.40 16.21
C SER A 76 64.18 3.61 16.59
N ALA A 77 63.62 4.80 16.42
CA ALA A 77 64.35 6.05 16.60
C ALA A 77 63.42 7.18 17.06
N THR A 78 64.00 8.13 17.79
CA THR A 78 63.43 9.46 17.99
C THR A 78 64.33 10.42 17.23
N VAL A 79 63.73 11.23 16.36
CA VAL A 79 64.42 12.15 15.46
C VAL A 79 63.90 13.55 15.70
N THR A 80 64.79 14.53 15.74
CA THR A 80 64.43 15.94 15.83
C THR A 80 64.64 16.61 14.47
N LEU A 81 63.57 17.10 13.85
CA LEU A 81 63.59 17.93 12.65
C LEU A 81 64.02 19.35 13.02
N ASP A 82 65.32 19.58 12.94
CA ASP A 82 66.02 20.81 13.32
C ASP A 82 66.14 21.79 12.14
N SER A 83 64.99 22.15 11.56
CA SER A 83 64.94 23.12 10.45
C SER A 83 64.08 24.33 10.81
N SER A 84 64.48 25.53 10.36
CA SER A 84 63.66 26.75 10.49
C SER A 84 62.56 26.88 9.41
N GLY A 85 62.31 25.80 8.65
CA GLY A 85 61.35 25.78 7.54
C GLY A 85 60.99 24.35 7.11
N THR A 86 60.36 24.23 5.94
CA THR A 86 59.85 22.95 5.44
C THR A 86 60.94 22.06 4.85
N VAL A 87 61.16 20.89 5.41
CA VAL A 87 62.00 19.83 4.82
C VAL A 87 61.14 19.02 3.85
N THR A 88 61.50 19.05 2.57
CA THR A 88 60.83 18.23 1.55
C THR A 88 61.57 16.90 1.40
N VAL A 89 60.84 15.80 1.44
CA VAL A 89 61.37 14.44 1.24
C VAL A 89 60.40 13.69 0.33
N GLY A 90 60.87 12.83 -0.57
CA GLY A 90 59.98 12.08 -1.46
C GLY A 90 59.20 11.00 -0.71
N ILE A 91 59.91 10.19 0.08
CA ILE A 91 59.35 9.03 0.79
C ILE A 91 59.93 8.97 2.21
N ILE A 92 59.07 8.79 3.22
CA ILE A 92 59.48 8.38 4.56
C ILE A 92 59.11 6.90 4.73
N LYS A 93 60.13 6.06 4.88
CA LYS A 93 59.99 4.61 4.94
C LYS A 93 60.41 4.08 6.31
N VAL A 94 59.53 3.32 6.93
CA VAL A 94 59.75 2.67 8.24
C VAL A 94 59.61 1.18 8.05
N ALA A 95 60.60 0.40 8.50
CA ALA A 95 60.60 -1.06 8.36
C ALA A 95 59.55 -1.75 9.26
N ASP A 96 59.38 -3.05 9.07
CA ASP A 96 58.47 -3.88 9.87
C ASP A 96 58.85 -3.85 11.36
N ASN A 97 57.85 -3.70 12.23
CA ASN A 97 57.99 -3.62 13.70
C ASN A 97 58.92 -2.51 14.22
N VAL A 98 59.19 -1.49 13.40
CA VAL A 98 60.01 -0.33 13.78
C VAL A 98 59.12 0.85 14.18
N SER A 99 59.45 1.51 15.30
CA SER A 99 58.74 2.71 15.76
C SER A 99 59.64 3.95 15.65
N VAL A 100 59.18 4.95 14.90
CA VAL A 100 59.90 6.21 14.69
C VAL A 100 59.06 7.37 15.20
N THR A 101 59.64 8.25 16.01
CA THR A 101 59.03 9.52 16.40
C THR A 101 59.81 10.66 15.79
N VAL A 102 59.15 11.57 15.08
CA VAL A 102 59.75 12.78 14.52
C VAL A 102 59.19 14.00 15.26
N ASN A 103 60.05 14.69 16.00
CA ASN A 103 59.75 15.95 16.69
C ASN A 103 60.18 17.14 15.84
N GLY A 104 59.44 18.24 15.85
CA GLY A 104 59.85 19.48 15.18
C GLY A 104 60.41 20.51 16.16
N THR A 105 61.42 21.28 15.74
CA THR A 105 61.76 22.56 16.39
C THR A 105 60.79 23.66 15.94
N ASP A 106 60.77 24.80 16.63
CA ASP A 106 59.89 25.93 16.28
C ASP A 106 60.04 26.34 14.79
N GLY A 107 58.92 26.28 14.05
CA GLY A 107 58.86 26.62 12.63
C GLY A 107 59.22 25.47 11.66
N ALA A 108 59.61 24.30 12.15
CA ALA A 108 59.90 23.13 11.32
C ALA A 108 58.60 22.51 10.75
N SER A 109 58.63 22.05 9.50
CA SER A 109 57.55 21.25 8.91
C SER A 109 58.08 20.22 7.91
N LEU A 110 57.32 19.17 7.66
CA LEU A 110 57.64 18.13 6.68
C LEU A 110 56.76 18.24 5.44
N ASN A 111 57.34 18.05 4.26
CA ASN A 111 56.64 17.90 3.00
C ASN A 111 57.03 16.56 2.35
N PRO A 112 56.33 15.47 2.68
CA PRO A 112 56.55 14.16 2.07
C PRO A 112 55.88 14.14 0.69
N TYR A 113 56.54 14.75 -0.30
CA TYR A 113 56.01 15.00 -1.64
C TYR A 113 57.01 14.66 -2.73
N LYS A 114 56.53 13.91 -3.73
CA LYS A 114 57.22 13.57 -4.96
C LYS A 114 56.55 14.25 -6.15
N ALA A 115 57.32 15.00 -6.94
CA ALA A 115 56.80 15.78 -8.07
C ALA A 115 56.33 14.94 -9.29
N ALA A 116 56.69 13.65 -9.34
CA ALA A 116 56.25 12.72 -10.38
C ALA A 116 55.17 11.76 -9.84
N ALA A 117 54.13 11.50 -10.63
CA ALA A 117 53.08 10.54 -10.31
C ALA A 117 53.61 9.10 -10.37
N VAL A 118 54.27 8.65 -9.29
CA VAL A 118 54.83 7.30 -9.16
C VAL A 118 54.35 6.67 -7.87
N ASP A 119 54.13 5.35 -7.89
CA ASP A 119 53.80 4.54 -6.72
C ASP A 119 54.77 4.78 -5.54
N GLY A 120 54.24 4.82 -4.31
CA GLY A 120 55.02 4.94 -3.08
C GLY A 120 55.32 6.35 -2.56
N ASN A 121 54.69 7.41 -3.09
CA ASN A 121 54.88 8.78 -2.59
C ASN A 121 54.32 8.97 -1.16
N GLY A 122 55.01 9.68 -0.28
CA GLY A 122 54.51 9.97 1.08
C GLY A 122 55.11 9.05 2.14
N PHE A 123 54.27 8.22 2.77
CA PHE A 123 54.64 7.37 3.90
C PHE A 123 54.58 5.89 3.53
N VAL A 124 55.65 5.14 3.78
CA VAL A 124 55.71 3.68 3.59
C VAL A 124 56.04 3.06 4.95
N VAL A 125 55.03 2.54 5.66
CA VAL A 125 55.23 1.99 7.01
C VAL A 125 54.95 0.50 7.01
N GLY A 126 56.00 -0.29 7.26
CA GLY A 126 55.98 -1.75 7.30
C GLY A 126 55.01 -2.34 8.32
N ALA A 127 54.77 -3.64 8.24
CA ALA A 127 53.87 -4.35 9.14
C ALA A 127 54.32 -4.23 10.60
N GLY A 128 53.42 -3.83 11.50
CA GLY A 128 53.73 -3.56 12.90
C GLY A 128 54.61 -2.33 13.13
N GLY A 129 55.05 -1.63 12.07
CA GLY A 129 55.77 -0.38 12.16
C GLY A 129 54.85 0.79 12.52
N ARG A 130 55.42 1.82 13.13
CA ARG A 130 54.70 3.00 13.62
C ARG A 130 55.52 4.26 13.40
N LEU A 131 54.96 5.25 12.71
CA LEU A 131 55.56 6.57 12.53
C LEU A 131 54.72 7.62 13.27
N VAL A 132 55.29 8.27 14.28
CA VAL A 132 54.64 9.33 15.05
C VAL A 132 55.23 10.68 14.63
N LEU A 133 54.38 11.60 14.18
CA LEU A 133 54.77 12.91 13.71
C LEU A 133 54.27 13.98 14.70
N ASN A 134 55.21 14.52 15.47
CA ASN A 134 55.06 15.67 16.36
C ASN A 134 55.56 16.94 15.67
N VAL A 135 55.25 17.06 14.38
CA VAL A 135 55.70 18.15 13.51
C VAL A 135 54.63 18.38 12.43
N PRO A 136 54.33 19.64 12.06
CA PRO A 136 53.38 19.91 11.00
C PRO A 136 53.78 19.27 9.67
N VAL A 137 52.82 18.72 8.94
CA VAL A 137 53.00 18.21 7.58
C VAL A 137 52.32 19.16 6.61
N VAL A 138 53.05 19.70 5.63
CA VAL A 138 52.53 20.66 4.65
C VAL A 138 52.90 20.19 3.27
N SER A 139 51.91 20.03 2.37
CA SER A 139 52.16 19.65 0.99
C SER A 139 51.30 20.42 0.00
N GLN A 140 51.87 20.67 -1.17
CA GLN A 140 51.18 21.26 -2.33
C GLN A 140 50.73 20.20 -3.34
N GLY A 141 50.89 18.91 -3.01
CA GLY A 141 50.56 17.81 -3.89
C GLY A 141 49.93 16.62 -3.16
N ARG A 142 49.75 15.53 -3.89
CA ARG A 142 49.22 14.27 -3.36
C ARG A 142 50.19 13.66 -2.35
N ILE A 143 49.67 13.17 -1.23
CA ILE A 143 50.39 12.36 -0.23
C ILE A 143 49.71 10.99 -0.15
N ASP A 144 50.48 9.90 -0.17
CA ASP A 144 49.94 8.56 0.04
C ASP A 144 50.50 7.91 1.31
N LYS A 145 49.72 7.01 1.89
CA LYS A 145 50.12 6.10 2.97
C LYS A 145 50.06 4.66 2.46
N TRP A 146 51.22 4.02 2.38
CA TRP A 146 51.44 2.66 1.91
C TRP A 146 51.80 1.71 3.05
N GLN A 147 51.64 0.41 2.79
CA GLN A 147 51.96 -0.71 3.68
C GLN A 147 51.14 -0.74 4.99
N PRO A 148 51.03 -1.88 5.71
CA PRO A 148 50.01 -2.05 6.74
C PRO A 148 50.31 -1.36 8.10
N GLY A 149 51.47 -0.74 8.29
CA GLY A 149 51.82 -0.03 9.53
C GLY A 149 51.03 1.25 9.78
N GLU A 150 51.29 1.89 10.92
CA GLU A 150 50.57 3.07 11.40
C GLU A 150 51.36 4.38 11.17
N VAL A 151 50.68 5.43 10.73
CA VAL A 151 51.15 6.82 10.85
C VAL A 151 50.24 7.59 11.80
N VAL A 152 50.84 8.27 12.77
CA VAL A 152 50.16 9.08 13.79
C VAL A 152 50.53 10.54 13.61
N PHE A 153 49.54 11.40 13.45
CA PHE A 153 49.70 12.85 13.38
C PHE A 153 49.25 13.49 14.69
N ASN A 154 50.20 14.08 15.41
CA ASN A 154 49.95 14.88 16.61
C ASN A 154 49.91 16.38 16.31
N GLU A 155 50.38 16.78 15.13
CA GLU A 155 50.39 18.16 14.64
C GLU A 155 49.62 18.29 13.31
N ASN A 156 49.40 19.53 12.87
CA ASN A 156 48.56 19.82 11.71
C ASN A 156 49.11 19.23 10.40
N VAL A 157 48.22 18.65 9.60
CA VAL A 157 48.48 18.23 8.21
C VAL A 157 47.74 19.18 7.29
N THR A 158 48.42 19.87 6.37
CA THR A 158 47.82 20.79 5.41
C THR A 158 48.18 20.38 3.99
N ILE A 159 47.16 20.09 3.18
CA ILE A 159 47.32 19.79 1.76
C ILE A 159 46.59 20.87 0.97
N SER A 160 47.34 21.68 0.24
CA SER A 160 46.79 22.77 -0.57
C SER A 160 46.38 22.30 -1.96
N GLY A 161 45.42 22.97 -2.60
CA GLY A 161 44.95 22.64 -3.95
C GLY A 161 44.01 21.44 -3.99
N ASN A 162 43.50 21.14 -5.20
CA ASN A 162 42.67 19.97 -5.48
C ASN A 162 43.48 18.66 -5.51
N ASN A 163 44.12 18.35 -4.38
CA ASN A 163 45.02 17.22 -4.19
C ASN A 163 44.40 16.12 -3.30
N TYR A 164 45.16 15.05 -3.08
CA TYR A 164 44.67 13.87 -2.37
C TYR A 164 45.54 13.56 -1.15
N PHE A 165 44.89 13.13 -0.08
CA PHE A 165 45.53 12.27 0.91
C PHE A 165 44.97 10.87 0.70
N LEU A 166 45.76 9.93 0.19
CA LEU A 166 45.32 8.56 -0.03
C LEU A 166 45.90 7.62 1.00
N VAL A 167 45.07 6.76 1.56
CA VAL A 167 45.51 5.62 2.36
C VAL A 167 45.29 4.37 1.52
N ASP A 168 46.40 3.83 1.05
CA ASP A 168 46.41 2.63 0.23
C ASP A 168 46.43 1.38 1.11
N SER A 169 47.11 1.45 2.26
CA SER A 169 47.10 0.40 3.28
C SER A 169 47.46 0.91 4.67
N GLY A 170 47.00 0.17 5.70
CA GLY A 170 47.40 0.34 7.08
C GLY A 170 46.55 1.33 7.84
N ILE A 171 47.16 1.94 8.85
CA ILE A 171 46.46 2.78 9.83
C ILE A 171 46.96 4.22 9.71
N VAL A 172 46.03 5.17 9.71
CA VAL A 172 46.31 6.59 9.91
C VAL A 172 45.54 7.06 11.13
N THR A 173 46.22 7.69 12.08
CA THR A 173 45.61 8.23 13.30
C THR A 173 45.88 9.73 13.38
N VAL A 174 44.82 10.54 13.47
CA VAL A 174 44.89 11.96 13.77
C VAL A 174 44.35 12.16 15.17
N GLN A 175 45.15 12.73 16.07
CA GLN A 175 44.83 12.78 17.50
C GLN A 175 45.27 14.11 18.15
N GLY A 176 45.02 14.26 19.46
CA GLY A 176 45.26 15.50 20.18
C GLY A 176 44.41 16.66 19.65
N THR A 177 45.06 17.76 19.30
CA THR A 177 44.42 18.96 18.70
C THR A 177 44.76 19.13 17.21
N ALA A 178 45.36 18.11 16.60
CA ALA A 178 45.81 18.15 15.21
C ALA A 178 44.63 18.36 14.25
N THR A 179 44.86 19.18 13.23
CA THR A 179 43.94 19.35 12.10
C THR A 179 44.54 18.76 10.83
N MET A 180 43.86 17.77 10.24
CA MET A 180 44.11 17.35 8.86
C MET A 180 43.21 18.14 7.92
N ASN A 181 43.81 19.06 7.17
CA ASN A 181 43.15 19.97 6.25
C ASN A 181 43.44 19.58 4.79
N VAL A 182 42.44 18.99 4.14
CA VAL A 182 42.36 18.62 2.72
C VAL A 182 41.15 19.33 2.09
N ALA A 183 40.88 20.58 2.48
CA ALA A 183 39.62 21.28 2.23
C ALA A 183 39.23 21.43 0.75
N GLU A 184 40.20 21.47 -0.17
CA GLU A 184 39.96 21.59 -1.62
C GLU A 184 39.99 20.23 -2.34
N GLY A 185 40.37 19.17 -1.62
CA GLY A 185 40.78 17.89 -2.17
C GLY A 185 40.02 16.69 -1.60
N ILE A 186 40.54 15.50 -1.85
CA ILE A 186 39.90 14.23 -1.48
C ILE A 186 40.72 13.53 -0.40
N LEU A 187 40.09 13.20 0.73
CA LEU A 187 40.61 12.20 1.66
C LEU A 187 40.10 10.84 1.20
N GLY A 188 41.02 10.02 0.70
CA GLY A 188 40.73 8.78 0.02
C GLY A 188 41.26 7.57 0.76
N LEU A 189 40.46 6.52 0.84
CA LEU A 189 40.87 5.22 1.36
C LEU A 189 40.65 4.19 0.24
N GLY A 190 41.53 3.22 0.08
CA GLY A 190 41.28 2.07 -0.79
C GLY A 190 41.62 2.29 -2.27
N ASN A 191 42.87 2.66 -2.55
CA ASN A 191 43.44 2.62 -3.91
C ASN A 191 44.21 1.29 -4.20
N SER A 192 44.22 0.35 -3.25
CA SER A 192 45.01 -0.89 -3.33
C SER A 192 44.27 -2.06 -4.01
N LEU A 193 45.01 -2.85 -4.79
CA LEU A 193 44.60 -4.16 -5.32
C LEU A 193 44.61 -5.27 -4.26
N ASP A 194 45.36 -5.07 -3.17
CA ASP A 194 45.50 -6.00 -2.05
C ASP A 194 44.48 -5.63 -0.96
N ARG A 195 43.58 -6.57 -0.62
CA ARG A 195 42.50 -6.49 0.39
C ARG A 195 42.99 -6.28 1.84
N LYS A 196 43.90 -5.35 2.07
CA LYS A 196 44.44 -5.06 3.41
C LYS A 196 43.50 -4.11 4.14
N PRO A 197 43.32 -4.27 5.47
CA PRO A 197 42.50 -3.35 6.24
C PRO A 197 43.08 -1.94 6.17
N ILE A 198 42.21 -0.97 5.90
CA ILE A 198 42.54 0.46 5.87
C ILE A 198 41.72 1.12 6.97
N LEU A 199 42.39 1.67 7.97
CA LEU A 199 41.76 2.30 9.12
C LEU A 199 42.23 3.75 9.23
N PHE A 200 41.27 4.66 9.35
CA PHE A 200 41.53 6.07 9.60
C PHE A 200 40.87 6.49 10.91
N ASN A 201 41.66 6.77 11.94
CA ASN A 201 41.20 7.14 13.26
C ASN A 201 41.24 8.65 13.45
N VAL A 202 40.16 9.20 14.02
CA VAL A 202 40.08 10.58 14.49
C VAL A 202 39.77 10.54 15.98
N LEU A 203 40.74 10.93 16.80
CA LEU A 203 40.70 10.79 18.25
C LEU A 203 40.74 12.15 18.96
N ASP A 204 40.51 12.15 20.27
CA ASP A 204 40.61 13.32 21.14
C ASP A 204 39.80 14.55 20.67
N SER A 205 40.48 15.65 20.35
CA SER A 205 39.92 16.90 19.83
C SER A 205 40.36 17.18 18.39
N ALA A 206 40.82 16.13 17.69
CA ALA A 206 41.35 16.25 16.34
C ALA A 206 40.29 16.71 15.35
N ARG A 207 40.73 17.39 14.29
CA ARG A 207 39.86 17.90 13.23
C ARG A 207 40.28 17.33 11.88
N VAL A 208 39.30 16.97 11.06
CA VAL A 208 39.51 16.59 9.66
C VAL A 208 38.62 17.47 8.81
N ILE A 209 39.19 18.14 7.82
CA ILE A 209 38.47 18.98 6.87
C ILE A 209 38.79 18.44 5.48
N ALA A 210 37.78 18.11 4.69
CA ALA A 210 37.95 17.63 3.32
C ALA A 210 36.86 18.21 2.41
N ARG A 211 37.15 18.35 1.11
CA ARG A 211 36.05 18.55 0.14
C ARG A 211 35.21 17.30 0.05
N GLU A 212 35.87 16.16 -0.04
CA GLU A 212 35.21 14.89 -0.24
C GLU A 212 35.97 13.80 0.51
N ILE A 213 35.23 12.86 1.09
CA ILE A 213 35.78 11.67 1.71
C ILE A 213 35.27 10.46 0.92
N GLN A 214 36.19 9.60 0.51
CA GLN A 214 35.85 8.36 -0.21
C GLN A 214 36.51 7.16 0.46
N THR A 215 35.72 6.13 0.77
CA THR A 215 36.29 4.85 1.25
C THR A 215 36.75 3.92 0.12
N THR A 216 36.59 4.36 -1.14
CA THR A 216 37.09 3.70 -2.37
C THR A 216 37.30 4.73 -3.48
N VAL A 217 38.56 5.03 -3.82
CA VAL A 217 38.91 6.11 -4.75
C VAL A 217 39.04 5.64 -6.20
N ALA A 218 39.46 4.41 -6.44
CA ALA A 218 39.87 3.96 -7.77
C ALA A 218 38.71 3.72 -8.76
N ASN A 219 39.00 3.97 -10.05
CA ASN A 219 38.19 3.57 -11.19
C ASN A 219 38.74 2.22 -11.70
N ASN A 220 37.99 1.14 -11.49
CA ASN A 220 38.24 -0.23 -11.94
C ASN A 220 39.34 -1.02 -11.21
N GLY A 221 38.92 -2.05 -10.45
CA GLY A 221 39.79 -3.14 -9.99
C GLY A 221 40.25 -3.08 -8.53
N SER A 222 40.06 -1.97 -7.80
CA SER A 222 40.40 -1.91 -6.37
C SER A 222 39.50 -2.83 -5.55
N THR A 223 40.10 -3.64 -4.67
CA THR A 223 39.37 -4.60 -3.83
C THR A 223 39.31 -4.19 -2.34
N GLY A 224 40.04 -3.16 -1.93
CA GLY A 224 40.07 -2.70 -0.54
C GLY A 224 38.96 -1.69 -0.19
N SER A 225 38.34 -1.86 0.98
CA SER A 225 37.39 -0.91 1.56
C SER A 225 37.98 -0.19 2.78
N GLY A 226 37.84 1.14 2.83
CA GLY A 226 38.26 1.94 3.98
C GLY A 226 37.25 1.95 5.13
N ARG A 227 37.77 1.94 6.36
CA ARG A 227 37.01 2.20 7.59
C ARG A 227 37.52 3.48 8.25
N ILE A 228 36.62 4.40 8.54
CA ILE A 228 36.89 5.61 9.32
C ILE A 228 36.27 5.42 10.69
N VAL A 229 37.02 5.68 11.76
CA VAL A 229 36.53 5.63 13.14
C VAL A 229 36.77 7.00 13.79
N GLN A 230 35.69 7.68 14.11
CA GLN A 230 35.70 8.93 14.87
C GLN A 230 35.33 8.64 16.32
N ASN A 231 36.31 8.74 17.23
CA ASN A 231 36.19 8.36 18.63
C ASN A 231 36.84 9.37 19.59
N GLY A 232 36.62 10.66 19.33
CA GLY A 232 37.00 11.73 20.24
C GLY A 232 35.81 12.62 20.55
N GLU A 233 35.51 12.85 21.83
CA GLU A 233 34.32 13.63 22.26
C GLU A 233 34.24 15.02 21.63
N ASN A 234 35.40 15.67 21.44
CA ASN A 234 35.52 17.00 20.85
C ASN A 234 36.04 16.97 19.40
N SER A 235 36.21 15.78 18.84
CA SER A 235 36.69 15.63 17.47
C SER A 235 35.67 16.16 16.47
N LYS A 236 36.15 16.70 15.35
CA LYS A 236 35.29 17.24 14.29
C LYS A 236 35.75 16.82 12.90
N VAL A 237 34.89 16.12 12.17
CA VAL A 237 35.09 15.83 10.75
C VAL A 237 34.13 16.70 9.93
N SER A 238 34.64 17.44 8.95
CA SER A 238 33.88 18.36 8.11
C SER A 238 34.14 18.07 6.65
N VAL A 239 33.10 17.68 5.94
CA VAL A 239 33.11 17.37 4.51
C VAL A 239 32.27 18.42 3.80
N SER A 240 32.89 19.31 3.03
CA SER A 240 32.15 20.40 2.37
C SER A 240 31.31 19.93 1.18
N GLY A 241 31.74 18.85 0.52
CA GLY A 241 31.03 18.12 -0.53
C GLY A 241 30.50 16.77 -0.02
N ASN A 242 30.76 15.69 -0.76
CA ASN A 242 30.12 14.39 -0.51
C ASN A 242 30.91 13.48 0.43
N LEU A 243 30.20 12.65 1.20
CA LEU A 243 30.77 11.50 1.88
C LEU A 243 30.38 10.24 1.10
N ILE A 244 31.34 9.56 0.49
CA ILE A 244 31.11 8.38 -0.35
C ILE A 244 31.65 7.14 0.35
N LEU A 245 30.75 6.33 0.87
CA LEU A 245 31.04 5.06 1.52
C LEU A 245 30.76 3.96 0.52
N SER A 246 31.78 3.36 -0.06
CA SER A 246 31.65 2.24 -0.99
C SER A 246 32.68 1.16 -0.70
N GLY A 247 32.41 -0.04 -1.19
CA GLY A 247 33.32 -1.18 -1.12
C GLY A 247 33.46 -1.87 -2.47
N ALA A 248 34.05 -3.07 -2.48
CA ALA A 248 34.15 -3.88 -3.70
C ALA A 248 32.84 -4.65 -3.94
N SER A 249 32.28 -4.57 -5.15
CA SER A 249 31.01 -5.23 -5.52
C SER A 249 31.04 -6.73 -5.26
N GLY A 250 29.98 -7.27 -4.65
CA GLY A 250 29.84 -8.72 -4.41
C GLY A 250 30.79 -9.27 -3.34
N THR A 251 31.38 -8.40 -2.51
CA THR A 251 32.22 -8.79 -1.37
C THR A 251 31.59 -8.34 -0.06
N THR A 252 32.04 -8.91 1.06
CA THR A 252 31.67 -8.44 2.41
C THR A 252 32.40 -7.15 2.79
N ASP A 253 33.39 -6.73 2.01
CA ASP A 253 34.26 -5.58 2.30
C ASP A 253 33.53 -4.28 1.91
N LYS A 254 32.91 -3.66 2.92
CA LYS A 254 32.14 -2.42 2.80
C LYS A 254 32.97 -1.23 3.22
N GLY A 255 32.78 -0.11 2.53
CA GLY A 255 33.23 1.18 3.05
C GLY A 255 32.45 1.56 4.29
N VAL A 256 33.13 1.85 5.40
CA VAL A 256 32.47 2.13 6.68
C VAL A 256 32.92 3.46 7.25
N TYR A 257 31.95 4.24 7.73
CA TYR A 257 32.21 5.36 8.64
C TYR A 257 31.55 5.07 9.98
N GLU A 258 32.34 5.07 11.05
CA GLU A 258 31.88 4.84 12.42
C GLU A 258 32.01 6.11 13.25
N LEU A 259 30.87 6.67 13.62
CA LEU A 259 30.79 7.80 14.54
C LEU A 259 30.49 7.28 15.95
N LEU A 260 31.54 7.15 16.76
CA LEU A 260 31.44 6.73 18.16
C LEU A 260 31.27 7.95 19.09
N ALA A 261 31.97 9.05 18.79
CA ALA A 261 31.89 10.31 19.53
C ALA A 261 32.29 11.50 18.64
N GLY A 262 32.00 12.74 19.07
CA GLY A 262 32.35 13.96 18.33
C GLY A 262 31.29 14.44 17.35
N THR A 263 31.68 15.31 16.42
CA THR A 263 30.78 15.87 15.40
C THR A 263 31.25 15.53 13.98
N LEU A 264 30.36 14.95 13.16
CA LEU A 264 30.52 14.84 11.71
C LEU A 264 29.62 15.87 11.02
N GLN A 265 30.14 16.65 10.09
CA GLN A 265 29.37 17.58 9.27
C GLN A 265 29.56 17.26 7.79
N VAL A 266 28.46 17.07 7.06
CA VAL A 266 28.47 16.79 5.62
C VAL A 266 27.62 17.85 4.90
N GLY A 267 28.29 18.70 4.11
CA GLY A 267 27.66 19.77 3.32
C GLY A 267 26.99 19.28 2.04
N GLY A 268 27.48 18.18 1.46
CA GLY A 268 26.88 17.49 0.32
C GLY A 268 26.03 16.29 0.74
N SER A 269 25.92 15.30 -0.15
CA SER A 269 25.16 14.06 0.11
C SER A 269 26.04 12.96 0.70
N VAL A 270 25.43 12.04 1.44
CA VAL A 270 26.06 10.78 1.83
C VAL A 270 25.65 9.71 0.84
N SER A 271 26.62 9.12 0.15
CA SER A 271 26.39 8.05 -0.82
C SER A 271 26.88 6.72 -0.26
N LEU A 272 25.97 5.77 -0.06
CA LEU A 272 26.27 4.39 0.30
C LEU A 272 26.34 3.55 -0.98
N GLY A 273 27.55 3.43 -1.50
CA GLY A 273 27.90 2.92 -2.82
C GLY A 273 28.33 4.06 -3.75
N LYS A 274 28.96 3.70 -4.87
CA LYS A 274 29.50 4.64 -5.87
C LYS A 274 28.87 4.36 -7.23
N SER A 275 28.28 5.37 -7.87
CA SER A 275 27.74 5.28 -9.23
C SER A 275 28.85 5.44 -10.27
N GLY A 276 28.95 4.53 -11.25
CA GLY A 276 29.94 4.62 -12.33
C GLY A 276 30.18 3.29 -13.06
N SER A 277 31.09 3.28 -14.04
CA SER A 277 31.44 2.13 -14.89
C SER A 277 32.28 1.03 -14.21
N GLY A 278 32.27 0.95 -12.87
CA GLY A 278 33.07 0.01 -12.08
C GLY A 278 32.23 -0.92 -11.19
N THR A 279 32.84 -2.01 -10.72
CA THR A 279 32.27 -2.99 -9.78
C THR A 279 32.33 -2.46 -8.34
N PHE A 280 31.52 -1.45 -8.02
CA PHE A 280 31.40 -0.91 -6.65
C PHE A 280 30.25 -1.57 -5.88
N GLY A 281 30.51 -1.95 -4.64
CA GLY A 281 29.55 -2.51 -3.70
C GLY A 281 28.94 -1.46 -2.78
N GLY A 282 28.08 -1.91 -1.86
CA GLY A 282 27.44 -1.07 -0.85
C GLY A 282 28.41 -0.51 0.20
N GLY A 283 27.92 0.44 1.00
CA GLY A 283 28.64 1.05 2.12
C GLY A 283 27.79 1.13 3.38
N SER A 284 28.42 1.39 4.52
CA SER A 284 27.72 1.49 5.80
C SER A 284 28.10 2.74 6.58
N PHE A 285 27.09 3.47 7.02
CA PHE A 285 27.24 4.54 8.02
C PHE A 285 26.78 3.99 9.36
N VAL A 286 27.68 3.92 10.33
CA VAL A 286 27.42 3.41 11.67
C VAL A 286 27.59 4.55 12.66
N GLN A 287 26.57 4.79 13.47
CA GLN A 287 26.60 5.79 14.52
C GLN A 287 26.20 5.14 15.83
N SER A 288 27.04 5.25 16.86
CA SER A 288 26.73 4.80 18.22
C SER A 288 26.75 5.94 19.24
N GLY A 289 27.23 7.12 18.84
CA GLY A 289 27.26 8.31 19.66
C GLY A 289 27.52 9.56 18.81
N GLY A 290 27.90 10.65 19.47
CA GLY A 290 28.20 11.93 18.79
C GLY A 290 27.01 12.53 18.02
N ARG A 291 27.33 13.50 17.16
CA ARG A 291 26.37 14.23 16.32
C ARG A 291 26.80 14.19 14.85
N ALA A 292 25.93 13.76 13.95
CA ALA A 292 26.13 13.84 12.51
C ALA A 292 25.17 14.87 11.91
N ASP A 293 25.68 16.02 11.45
CA ASP A 293 24.90 17.06 10.76
C ASP A 293 25.00 16.85 9.24
N MET A 294 23.88 16.53 8.59
CA MET A 294 23.80 16.27 7.15
C MET A 294 22.97 17.34 6.43
N THR A 295 23.54 17.91 5.37
CA THR A 295 22.85 18.92 4.54
C THR A 295 22.31 18.30 3.24
N GLY A 296 22.83 17.17 2.75
CA GLY A 296 22.31 16.47 1.56
C GLY A 296 21.69 15.11 1.89
N ASN A 297 20.96 14.54 0.91
CA ASN A 297 20.30 13.23 1.05
C ASN A 297 21.30 12.10 1.40
N ILE A 298 20.78 11.04 2.03
CA ILE A 298 21.51 9.76 2.13
C ILE A 298 20.98 8.81 1.07
N THR A 299 21.78 8.53 0.05
CA THR A 299 21.40 7.68 -1.08
C THR A 299 22.13 6.34 -1.01
N ALA A 300 21.45 5.26 -1.41
CA ALA A 300 22.07 3.95 -1.58
C ALA A 300 22.12 3.60 -3.07
N VAL A 301 23.31 3.35 -3.61
CA VAL A 301 23.47 2.91 -5.00
C VAL A 301 23.15 1.41 -5.13
N ARG A 302 23.38 0.62 -4.07
CA ARG A 302 23.00 -0.79 -3.93
C ARG A 302 22.35 -1.03 -2.56
N SER A 303 21.01 -1.06 -2.54
CA SER A 303 20.24 -1.10 -1.29
C SER A 303 20.30 -2.45 -0.55
N ASP A 304 20.75 -3.52 -1.21
CA ASP A 304 20.97 -4.85 -0.66
C ASP A 304 22.33 -4.99 0.06
N GLU A 305 23.32 -4.22 -0.37
CA GLU A 305 24.67 -4.23 0.21
C GLU A 305 24.92 -3.06 1.18
N SER A 306 24.08 -2.01 1.17
CA SER A 306 24.23 -0.82 2.01
C SER A 306 23.37 -0.85 3.27
N ALA A 307 23.82 -0.20 4.35
CA ALA A 307 23.04 -0.05 5.58
C ALA A 307 23.44 1.19 6.38
N ILE A 308 22.44 1.88 6.94
CA ILE A 308 22.63 2.86 8.01
C ILE A 308 22.35 2.14 9.33
N VAL A 309 23.27 2.20 10.27
CA VAL A 309 23.13 1.58 11.59
C VAL A 309 23.22 2.68 12.64
N LEU A 310 22.12 2.97 13.32
CA LEU A 310 22.07 3.92 14.43
C LEU A 310 21.87 3.12 15.71
N SER A 311 22.84 3.23 16.62
CA SER A 311 22.86 2.58 17.94
C SER A 311 22.90 3.59 19.10
N GLY A 312 22.83 4.89 18.77
CA GLY A 312 22.92 6.00 19.71
C GLY A 312 23.30 7.30 18.99
N GLY A 313 23.42 8.40 19.74
CA GLY A 313 23.80 9.71 19.19
C GLY A 313 22.67 10.46 18.46
N VAL A 314 23.04 11.54 17.78
CA VAL A 314 22.11 12.40 17.03
C VAL A 314 22.46 12.41 15.54
N LEU A 315 21.55 11.95 14.69
CA LEU A 315 21.60 12.15 13.25
C LEU A 315 20.71 13.35 12.90
N ALA A 316 21.32 14.48 12.58
CA ALA A 316 20.64 15.73 12.31
C ALA A 316 20.63 16.08 10.82
N PHE A 317 19.52 16.62 10.35
CA PHE A 317 19.35 17.12 8.98
C PHE A 317 19.08 18.64 9.00
N SER A 318 19.91 19.40 8.29
CA SER A 318 19.95 20.86 8.39
C SER A 318 19.67 21.62 7.08
N ASN A 319 19.20 20.94 6.03
CA ASN A 319 18.86 21.58 4.75
C ASN A 319 17.51 22.33 4.80
N THR A 320 17.38 23.40 4.03
CA THR A 320 16.11 24.12 3.78
C THR A 320 15.26 23.49 2.67
N ALA A 321 15.75 22.44 1.99
CA ALA A 321 15.00 21.69 0.99
C ALA A 321 13.73 21.03 1.58
N TYR A 322 12.68 20.96 0.77
CA TYR A 322 11.36 20.51 1.20
C TYR A 322 11.26 18.98 1.42
N TYR A 323 12.15 18.20 0.82
CA TYR A 323 12.18 16.74 0.93
C TYR A 323 13.60 16.24 1.22
N PHE A 324 13.69 15.34 2.19
CA PHE A 324 14.87 14.58 2.55
C PHE A 324 14.56 13.09 2.45
N THR A 325 15.40 12.33 1.76
CA THR A 325 15.20 10.89 1.59
C THR A 325 16.35 10.13 2.20
N ILE A 326 16.02 9.16 3.05
CA ILE A 326 16.91 8.07 3.43
C ILE A 326 16.61 6.91 2.48
N GLY A 327 17.45 6.74 1.45
CA GLY A 327 17.26 5.73 0.41
C GLY A 327 17.87 4.36 0.74
N ALA A 328 18.55 4.23 1.87
CA ALA A 328 19.21 2.99 2.32
C ALA A 328 18.40 2.30 3.42
N PRO A 329 18.53 0.97 3.62
CA PRO A 329 18.02 0.31 4.82
C PRO A 329 18.53 0.98 6.10
N LEU A 330 17.64 1.13 7.08
CA LEU A 330 17.91 1.80 8.36
C LEU A 330 17.75 0.78 9.49
N ASN A 331 18.81 0.53 10.25
CA ASN A 331 18.82 -0.39 11.39
C ASN A 331 19.01 0.41 12.67
N LEU A 332 18.06 0.30 13.59
CA LEU A 332 18.00 1.10 14.81
C LEU A 332 18.23 0.22 16.06
N SER A 333 19.04 0.70 17.00
CA SER A 333 19.33 0.13 18.32
C SER A 333 19.73 1.22 19.32
N GLY A 334 19.83 0.92 20.62
CA GLY A 334 20.49 1.78 21.62
C GLY A 334 20.01 3.24 21.73
N SER A 335 18.73 3.49 21.45
CA SER A 335 18.04 4.76 21.66
C SER A 335 18.60 5.96 20.87
N PRO A 336 18.63 5.94 19.52
CA PRO A 336 19.15 7.03 18.71
C PRO A 336 18.15 8.18 18.58
N THR A 337 18.67 9.38 18.28
CA THR A 337 17.88 10.57 17.95
C THR A 337 18.04 10.93 16.47
N ILE A 338 16.93 11.15 15.78
CA ILE A 338 16.91 11.76 14.45
C ILE A 338 16.32 13.17 14.58
N GLU A 339 17.09 14.18 14.19
CA GLU A 339 16.74 15.58 14.36
C GLU A 339 16.61 16.31 13.02
N LEU A 340 15.59 17.16 12.89
CA LEU A 340 15.41 18.08 11.78
C LEU A 340 15.56 19.52 12.29
N THR A 341 16.71 20.14 12.02
CA THR A 341 16.95 21.51 12.49
C THR A 341 16.26 22.56 11.61
N SER A 342 15.79 22.18 10.42
CA SER A 342 14.98 23.04 9.55
C SER A 342 13.53 23.13 10.03
N ALA A 343 12.96 24.33 9.95
CA ALA A 343 11.55 24.59 10.26
C ALA A 343 10.57 24.10 9.17
N LYS A 344 11.07 23.61 8.03
CA LYS A 344 10.27 23.13 6.90
C LYS A 344 10.89 21.88 6.30
N GLY A 345 10.04 20.97 5.86
CA GLY A 345 10.43 19.82 5.06
C GLY A 345 9.92 18.50 5.62
N TYR A 346 10.35 17.42 4.97
CA TYR A 346 9.89 16.06 5.22
C TYR A 346 11.03 15.06 5.15
N VAL A 347 11.13 14.15 6.13
CA VAL A 347 12.06 13.01 6.07
C VAL A 347 11.29 11.74 5.76
N TRP A 348 11.61 11.12 4.62
CA TRP A 348 11.06 9.84 4.24
C TRP A 348 11.94 8.71 4.80
N LEU A 349 11.39 7.95 5.74
CA LEU A 349 12.03 6.75 6.25
C LEU A 349 11.91 5.61 5.22
N PRO A 350 12.96 4.80 5.05
CA PRO A 350 13.00 3.77 4.03
C PRO A 350 12.04 2.61 4.37
N PRO A 351 11.50 1.92 3.34
CA PRO A 351 10.68 0.71 3.53
C PRO A 351 11.32 -0.40 4.37
N LYS A 352 12.65 -0.50 4.35
CA LYS A 352 13.44 -1.47 5.10
C LYS A 352 14.03 -0.84 6.36
N THR A 353 13.16 -0.33 7.24
CA THR A 353 13.57 0.11 8.58
C THR A 353 13.43 -1.06 9.55
N SER A 354 14.52 -1.46 10.20
CA SER A 354 14.54 -2.51 11.22
C SER A 354 14.90 -1.92 12.58
N PHE A 355 14.30 -2.46 13.64
CA PHE A 355 14.56 -2.10 15.01
C PHE A 355 15.14 -3.31 15.74
N ALA A 356 16.08 -3.13 16.65
CA ALA A 356 16.42 -4.14 17.64
C ALA A 356 15.39 -4.10 18.78
N GLU A 357 15.26 -5.20 19.54
CA GLU A 357 14.37 -5.22 20.71
C GLU A 357 14.67 -4.06 21.68
N ASN A 358 13.61 -3.44 22.23
CA ASN A 358 13.69 -2.32 23.17
C ASN A 358 14.46 -1.09 22.68
N THR A 359 14.45 -0.82 21.37
CA THR A 359 15.08 0.39 20.80
C THR A 359 14.18 1.61 20.92
N ASP A 360 14.48 2.54 21.81
CA ASP A 360 13.76 3.82 21.79
C ASP A 360 14.13 4.63 20.54
N LEU A 361 13.24 5.47 20.03
CA LEU A 361 13.53 6.37 18.92
C LEU A 361 13.03 7.76 19.27
N THR A 362 13.93 8.75 19.23
CA THR A 362 13.55 10.15 19.36
C THR A 362 13.56 10.83 18.00
N LEU A 363 12.41 11.36 17.59
CA LEU A 363 12.25 12.23 16.43
C LEU A 363 12.10 13.66 16.92
N LYS A 364 12.97 14.56 16.48
CA LYS A 364 13.02 15.94 16.97
C LYS A 364 13.03 16.96 15.84
N GLY A 365 12.43 18.13 16.02
CA GLY A 365 12.64 19.28 15.13
C GLY A 365 11.38 19.89 14.52
N GLY A 366 11.52 20.93 13.69
CA GLY A 366 10.36 21.73 13.21
C GLY A 366 9.60 21.16 11.99
N ALA A 367 10.07 20.08 11.40
CA ALA A 367 9.56 19.47 10.17
C ALA A 367 8.71 18.22 10.45
N SER A 368 8.31 17.43 9.44
CA SER A 368 7.59 16.15 9.66
C SER A 368 8.40 14.94 9.18
N PHE A 369 8.27 13.82 9.90
CA PHE A 369 8.80 12.52 9.53
C PHE A 369 7.68 11.65 8.97
N PHE A 370 8.02 10.83 7.98
CA PHE A 370 7.08 9.97 7.26
C PHE A 370 7.56 8.54 7.23
N ALA A 371 6.66 7.61 7.58
CA ALA A 371 6.85 6.18 7.38
C ALA A 371 5.74 5.62 6.48
N ASN A 372 6.12 5.11 5.30
CA ASN A 372 5.21 4.56 4.29
C ASN A 372 5.13 3.02 4.30
N THR A 373 5.65 2.36 5.35
CA THR A 373 5.66 0.91 5.49
C THR A 373 5.21 0.45 6.86
N ASP A 374 4.84 -0.83 6.95
CA ASP A 374 4.59 -1.50 8.22
C ASP A 374 5.75 -1.23 9.17
N LEU A 375 5.44 -0.54 10.26
CA LEU A 375 6.43 -0.19 11.25
C LEU A 375 6.51 -1.37 12.22
N ILE A 376 7.63 -2.09 12.19
CA ILE A 376 7.94 -3.14 13.15
C ILE A 376 8.53 -2.44 14.38
N THR A 377 7.72 -2.26 15.42
CA THR A 377 8.06 -1.36 16.53
C THR A 377 8.73 -2.11 17.69
N ALA A 378 9.84 -1.59 18.18
CA ALA A 378 10.46 -1.93 19.45
C ALA A 378 10.78 -0.63 20.22
N GLY A 379 10.81 -0.68 21.56
CA GLY A 379 11.04 0.47 22.45
C GLY A 379 9.99 1.60 22.42
N GLU A 380 10.31 2.74 23.04
CA GLU A 380 9.48 3.95 23.09
C GLU A 380 9.73 4.88 21.88
N LEU A 381 8.66 5.41 21.27
CA LEU A 381 8.75 6.50 20.30
C LEU A 381 8.56 7.85 20.99
N THR A 382 9.54 8.74 20.91
CA THR A 382 9.40 10.15 21.31
C THR A 382 9.31 11.05 20.08
N VAL A 383 8.26 11.87 20.00
CA VAL A 383 8.04 12.91 18.99
C VAL A 383 8.14 14.28 19.68
N ASP A 384 9.26 14.97 19.49
CA ASP A 384 9.63 16.21 20.20
C ASP A 384 9.63 17.43 19.26
N GLY A 385 8.61 18.28 19.39
CA GLY A 385 8.45 19.51 18.58
C GLY A 385 8.18 19.29 17.08
N THR A 386 8.08 18.03 16.64
CA THR A 386 7.95 17.60 15.24
C THR A 386 6.59 16.94 14.96
N SER A 387 6.37 16.47 13.75
CA SER A 387 5.24 15.60 13.41
C SER A 387 5.75 14.24 12.92
N PHE A 388 5.17 13.15 13.39
CA PHE A 388 5.41 11.81 12.84
C PHE A 388 4.12 11.32 12.19
N LEU A 389 4.11 11.16 10.86
CA LEU A 389 2.97 10.64 10.13
C LEU A 389 3.13 9.13 9.89
N VAL A 390 2.12 8.40 10.34
CA VAL A 390 1.91 6.97 10.06
C VAL A 390 0.90 6.86 8.91
N GLY A 391 1.34 6.32 7.77
CA GLY A 391 0.52 6.20 6.56
C GLY A 391 0.88 7.21 5.48
N ASP A 392 0.65 6.84 4.22
CA ASP A 392 0.80 7.76 3.08
C ASP A 392 -0.45 8.63 2.94
N PRO A 393 -0.36 9.97 3.08
CA PRO A 393 -1.52 10.84 3.01
C PRO A 393 -1.98 11.09 1.56
N TYR A 394 -1.26 10.58 0.56
CA TYR A 394 -1.57 10.72 -0.86
C TYR A 394 -1.96 9.40 -1.51
N ASN A 395 -1.94 8.30 -0.76
CA ASN A 395 -2.21 6.97 -1.28
C ASN A 395 -3.15 6.19 -0.38
N SER A 396 -4.03 5.39 -0.97
CA SER A 396 -5.03 4.59 -0.24
C SER A 396 -4.47 3.39 0.52
N ASN A 397 -3.14 3.24 0.54
CA ASN A 397 -2.42 2.12 1.16
C ASN A 397 -2.43 2.27 2.68
N SER A 398 -3.12 1.34 3.34
CA SER A 398 -3.13 1.22 4.81
C SER A 398 -1.77 0.76 5.32
N VAL A 399 -1.23 1.41 6.36
CA VAL A 399 -0.04 0.95 7.09
C VAL A 399 -0.48 0.14 8.31
N GLU A 400 0.18 -1.00 8.55
CA GLU A 400 -0.06 -1.83 9.72
C GLU A 400 0.98 -1.55 10.82
N LEU A 401 0.52 -1.36 12.05
CA LEU A 401 1.39 -1.19 13.23
C LEU A 401 1.65 -2.54 13.89
N ARG A 402 2.76 -3.20 13.56
CA ARG A 402 3.08 -4.54 14.08
C ARG A 402 4.13 -4.48 15.18
N ALA A 403 4.00 -5.36 16.17
CA ALA A 403 5.10 -5.69 17.05
C ALA A 403 6.09 -6.62 16.33
N GLN A 404 7.35 -6.62 16.76
CA GLN A 404 8.41 -7.42 16.16
C GLN A 404 8.27 -8.94 16.38
N SER A 405 7.47 -9.37 17.35
CA SER A 405 7.44 -10.78 17.76
C SER A 405 6.20 -11.15 18.61
N GLY A 406 5.00 -11.24 18.03
CA GLY A 406 3.80 -11.72 18.76
C GLY A 406 3.53 -11.03 20.12
N ASP A 407 4.11 -9.85 20.32
CA ASP A 407 4.04 -9.08 21.55
C ASP A 407 2.84 -8.15 21.45
N ASP A 408 1.83 -8.45 22.26
CA ASP A 408 0.58 -7.71 22.35
C ASP A 408 0.66 -6.53 23.35
N SER A 409 1.86 -6.19 23.82
CA SER A 409 2.08 -5.02 24.66
C SER A 409 1.75 -3.73 23.89
N ALA A 410 1.29 -2.71 24.62
CA ALA A 410 1.03 -1.41 23.99
C ALA A 410 2.35 -0.72 23.61
N TRP A 411 2.39 -0.07 22.44
CA TRP A 411 3.58 0.67 22.01
C TRP A 411 3.66 2.02 22.73
N PRO A 412 4.74 2.31 23.50
CA PRO A 412 4.89 3.59 24.18
C PRO A 412 5.16 4.72 23.17
N VAL A 413 4.36 5.79 23.24
CA VAL A 413 4.50 6.97 22.38
C VAL A 413 4.42 8.24 23.24
N GLN A 414 5.49 9.04 23.21
CA GLN A 414 5.60 10.32 23.88
C GLN A 414 5.48 11.47 22.88
N LEU A 415 4.55 12.39 23.10
CA LEU A 415 4.41 13.62 22.31
C LEU A 415 4.81 14.82 23.16
N LYS A 416 5.97 15.42 22.87
CA LYS A 416 6.60 16.47 23.69
C LYS A 416 6.75 17.79 22.93
N ASN A 417 6.74 18.90 23.66
CA ASN A 417 7.01 20.26 23.14
C ASN A 417 6.30 20.64 21.83
N GLY A 418 5.03 20.26 21.64
CA GLY A 418 4.31 20.50 20.38
C GLY A 418 4.32 19.34 19.38
N GLY A 419 4.89 18.21 19.77
CA GLY A 419 4.98 16.97 18.99
C GLY A 419 3.61 16.45 18.55
N ARG A 420 3.49 16.00 17.30
CA ARG A 420 2.22 15.51 16.74
C ARG A 420 2.35 14.11 16.17
N LEU A 421 1.49 13.20 16.63
CA LEU A 421 1.27 11.95 15.92
C LEU A 421 0.22 12.20 14.83
N GLN A 422 0.65 12.18 13.58
CA GLN A 422 -0.26 12.30 12.45
C GLN A 422 -0.72 10.91 12.00
N VAL A 423 -2.01 10.79 11.75
CA VAL A 423 -2.72 9.54 11.51
C VAL A 423 -3.50 9.70 10.21
N SER A 424 -3.13 8.99 9.15
CA SER A 424 -3.88 8.95 7.89
C SER A 424 -4.45 7.56 7.63
N LEU A 425 -5.74 7.46 7.28
CA LEU A 425 -6.43 6.23 6.85
C LEU A 425 -6.25 5.01 7.79
N ILE A 426 -5.99 5.24 9.08
CA ILE A 426 -5.69 4.21 10.08
C ILE A 426 -6.84 3.23 10.32
N ASN A 427 -8.07 3.60 9.94
CA ASN A 427 -9.26 2.77 10.08
C ASN A 427 -9.08 1.33 9.58
N LYS A 428 -8.20 1.08 8.60
CA LYS A 428 -8.01 -0.24 7.98
C LYS A 428 -7.05 -1.18 8.71
N ARG A 429 -6.11 -0.71 9.53
CA ARG A 429 -5.01 -1.57 10.04
C ARG A 429 -4.41 -1.11 11.39
N VAL A 430 -5.23 -0.75 12.38
CA VAL A 430 -4.71 -0.68 13.76
C VAL A 430 -4.56 -2.09 14.30
N THR A 431 -3.34 -2.49 14.62
CA THR A 431 -3.02 -3.86 15.09
C THR A 431 -2.39 -3.87 16.47
N ARG A 432 -1.57 -2.88 16.83
CA ARG A 432 -1.02 -2.73 18.18
C ARG A 432 -1.65 -1.54 18.90
N PRO A 433 -2.17 -1.69 20.14
CA PRO A 433 -2.68 -0.56 20.90
C PRO A 433 -1.53 0.37 21.33
N LEU A 434 -1.80 1.67 21.51
CA LEU A 434 -0.78 2.66 21.88
C LEU A 434 -0.85 3.01 23.37
N ALA A 435 0.30 3.15 24.02
CA ALA A 435 0.41 3.79 25.32
C ALA A 435 0.83 5.25 25.10
N LEU A 436 -0.16 6.16 25.05
CA LEU A 436 0.04 7.55 24.68
C LEU A 436 0.33 8.42 25.90
N ASN A 437 1.43 9.16 25.87
CA ASN A 437 1.71 10.26 26.79
C ASN A 437 1.89 11.56 26.01
N ILE A 438 1.09 12.56 26.33
CA ILE A 438 0.99 13.82 25.59
C ILE A 438 1.27 14.97 26.57
N GLU A 439 2.39 15.66 26.37
CA GLU A 439 2.76 16.85 27.13
C GLU A 439 2.19 18.13 26.48
N THR A 440 2.33 19.25 27.16
CA THR A 440 1.70 20.51 26.79
C THR A 440 2.06 20.94 25.37
N GLY A 441 1.03 21.14 24.55
CA GLY A 441 1.13 21.51 23.14
C GLY A 441 1.20 20.34 22.16
N GLY A 442 1.46 19.11 22.62
CA GLY A 442 1.38 17.91 21.79
C GLY A 442 -0.06 17.54 21.43
N ASN A 443 -0.27 16.86 20.29
CA ASN A 443 -1.60 16.41 19.88
C ASN A 443 -1.58 15.21 18.91
N VAL A 444 -2.74 14.61 18.71
CA VAL A 444 -3.00 13.65 17.62
C VAL A 444 -3.67 14.41 16.48
N ARG A 445 -3.13 14.29 15.26
CA ARG A 445 -3.68 14.91 14.05
C ARG A 445 -4.20 13.85 13.11
N PHE A 446 -5.48 13.91 12.78
CA PHE A 446 -6.07 13.04 11.75
C PHE A 446 -5.96 13.73 10.39
N VAL A 447 -5.22 13.13 9.46
CA VAL A 447 -4.88 13.70 8.14
C VAL A 447 -5.79 13.15 7.06
N TYR A 448 -6.35 14.04 6.25
CA TYR A 448 -7.32 13.76 5.20
C TYR A 448 -6.70 13.86 3.80
N VAL A 449 -7.10 12.95 2.90
CA VAL A 449 -6.42 12.70 1.61
C VAL A 449 -7.03 13.49 0.43
N ASP A 450 -8.35 13.74 0.44
CA ASP A 450 -9.06 14.20 -0.77
C ASP A 450 -9.79 15.53 -0.57
N GLY A 451 -9.14 16.67 -0.82
CA GLY A 451 -9.61 18.05 -0.57
C GLY A 451 -10.99 18.52 -1.10
N GLU A 452 -11.90 17.63 -1.53
CA GLU A 452 -13.26 17.97 -1.94
C GLU A 452 -14.26 18.15 -0.77
N ASN A 453 -14.07 17.56 0.42
CA ASN A 453 -14.91 17.89 1.60
C ASN A 453 -14.34 17.43 2.97
N PRO A 454 -13.65 18.28 3.73
CA PRO A 454 -12.94 17.84 4.93
C PRO A 454 -13.88 17.51 6.12
N LEU A 455 -15.19 17.75 6.03
CA LEU A 455 -16.12 17.73 7.17
C LEU A 455 -16.43 16.34 7.77
N TYR A 456 -15.97 15.22 7.19
CA TYR A 456 -16.47 13.90 7.56
C TYR A 456 -15.43 12.79 7.75
N ALA A 457 -14.15 13.10 7.93
CA ALA A 457 -13.16 12.09 8.31
C ALA A 457 -13.54 11.45 9.66
N ARG A 458 -14.00 10.19 9.61
CA ARG A 458 -14.28 9.36 10.79
C ARG A 458 -13.03 8.55 11.09
N SER A 459 -12.41 8.75 12.24
CA SER A 459 -11.18 8.02 12.58
C SER A 459 -11.16 7.58 14.03
N LEU A 460 -10.66 6.38 14.23
CA LEU A 460 -10.51 5.78 15.55
C LEU A 460 -9.03 5.51 15.81
N LEU A 461 -8.52 6.05 16.90
CA LEU A 461 -7.25 5.63 17.48
C LEU A 461 -7.53 4.87 18.77
N VAL A 462 -7.03 3.64 18.86
CA VAL A 462 -7.16 2.81 20.06
C VAL A 462 -5.91 2.96 20.90
N ALA A 463 -6.07 3.52 22.10
CA ALA A 463 -5.00 3.69 23.07
C ALA A 463 -5.22 2.74 24.25
N HIS A 464 -4.21 1.94 24.60
CA HIS A 464 -4.21 1.14 25.83
C HIS A 464 -4.23 2.05 27.07
N SER A 465 -3.43 3.11 27.04
CA SER A 465 -3.37 4.15 28.07
C SER A 465 -3.25 5.54 27.43
N LEU A 466 -3.77 6.55 28.11
CA LEU A 466 -3.71 7.94 27.69
C LEU A 466 -3.35 8.81 28.90
N VAL A 467 -2.21 9.48 28.82
CA VAL A 467 -1.78 10.50 29.77
C VAL A 467 -1.71 11.83 29.03
N VAL A 468 -2.33 12.87 29.59
CA VAL A 468 -2.29 14.23 29.02
C VAL A 468 -1.87 15.20 30.12
N ASP A 469 -0.78 15.92 29.90
CA ASP A 469 -0.18 16.86 30.84
C ASP A 469 0.04 16.24 32.23
N GLY A 470 0.55 15.00 32.26
CA GLY A 470 0.78 14.23 33.49
C GLY A 470 -0.48 13.67 34.16
N VAL A 471 -1.67 13.92 33.59
CA VAL A 471 -2.95 13.41 34.11
C VAL A 471 -3.36 12.16 33.35
N VAL A 472 -3.42 11.03 34.05
CA VAL A 472 -3.94 9.76 33.52
C VAL A 472 -5.43 9.92 33.21
N LYS A 473 -5.83 9.57 31.99
CA LYS A 473 -7.23 9.56 31.54
C LYS A 473 -7.83 8.18 31.77
N GLY A 474 -9.07 8.16 32.28
CA GLY A 474 -9.80 6.92 32.55
C GLY A 474 -10.19 6.15 31.29
N LYS A 475 -10.83 4.99 31.46
CA LYS A 475 -11.43 4.26 30.34
C LYS A 475 -12.59 5.07 29.75
N GLY A 476 -12.70 5.13 28.42
CA GLY A 476 -13.76 5.88 27.74
C GLY A 476 -13.38 6.35 26.32
N ARG A 477 -14.24 7.17 25.73
CA ARG A 477 -14.02 7.80 24.43
C ARG A 477 -13.70 9.29 24.59
N TYR A 478 -12.61 9.71 23.98
CA TYR A 478 -12.16 11.10 23.95
C TYR A 478 -12.35 11.68 22.55
N THR A 479 -12.97 12.86 22.49
CA THR A 479 -13.22 13.65 21.28
C THR A 479 -12.78 15.10 21.53
N LYS A 480 -12.75 15.92 20.48
CA LYS A 480 -12.46 17.35 20.62
C LYS A 480 -13.40 18.08 21.61
N ASP A 481 -14.62 17.56 21.79
CA ASP A 481 -15.65 18.20 22.59
C ASP A 481 -15.45 17.94 24.10
N ASN A 482 -14.93 16.76 24.46
CA ASN A 482 -14.71 16.39 25.87
C ASN A 482 -13.25 16.44 26.32
N LEU A 483 -12.29 16.56 25.37
CA LEU A 483 -10.87 16.77 25.67
C LEU A 483 -10.24 17.70 24.62
N PRO A 484 -10.48 19.02 24.71
CA PRO A 484 -9.97 20.00 23.76
C PRO A 484 -8.43 20.04 23.78
N GLY A 485 -7.81 20.28 22.63
CA GLY A 485 -6.35 20.32 22.49
C GLY A 485 -5.68 18.97 22.21
N LEU A 486 -6.33 17.84 22.54
CA LEU A 486 -5.87 16.50 22.13
C LEU A 486 -5.84 16.35 20.60
N PHE A 487 -6.71 17.08 19.91
CA PHE A 487 -6.92 16.98 18.47
C PHE A 487 -6.50 18.27 17.77
N SER A 488 -5.70 18.16 16.71
CA SER A 488 -5.61 19.19 15.69
C SER A 488 -6.17 18.65 14.38
N THR A 489 -7.08 19.39 13.75
CA THR A 489 -7.81 18.93 12.56
C THR A 489 -7.94 20.06 11.56
N ASP A 490 -8.01 19.73 10.26
CA ASP A 490 -8.30 20.70 9.20
C ASP A 490 -9.83 20.96 9.05
N SER A 491 -10.66 20.33 9.90
CA SER A 491 -12.13 20.45 9.93
C SER A 491 -12.73 19.99 11.28
N ALA A 492 -14.05 20.12 11.43
CA ALA A 492 -14.80 19.74 12.64
C ALA A 492 -14.93 18.21 12.88
N ALA A 493 -13.84 17.43 12.73
CA ALA A 493 -13.82 15.98 12.54
C ALA A 493 -14.48 15.12 13.64
N LEU A 494 -15.14 14.05 13.17
CA LEU A 494 -15.75 12.95 13.92
C LEU A 494 -14.70 11.88 14.28
N ALA A 495 -13.58 12.34 14.87
CA ALA A 495 -12.46 11.49 15.27
C ALA A 495 -12.43 11.30 16.78
N SER A 496 -11.99 10.13 17.23
CA SER A 496 -11.82 9.84 18.66
C SER A 496 -10.59 9.02 18.96
N VAL A 497 -10.02 9.29 20.13
CA VAL A 497 -9.13 8.35 20.83
C VAL A 497 -10.00 7.57 21.82
N VAL A 498 -9.98 6.24 21.75
CA VAL A 498 -10.65 5.40 22.76
C VAL A 498 -9.62 4.75 23.66
N VAL A 499 -9.90 4.77 24.96
CA VAL A 499 -9.17 4.01 25.99
C VAL A 499 -10.11 2.90 26.47
N PRO A 500 -10.01 1.68 25.91
CA PRO A 500 -11.01 0.65 26.14
C PRO A 500 -10.78 -0.11 27.45
N TYR A 501 -11.85 -0.72 27.95
CA TYR A 501 -11.74 -1.89 28.84
C TYR A 501 -11.18 -3.04 28.02
N VAL A 502 -10.07 -3.61 28.48
CA VAL A 502 -9.33 -4.63 27.72
C VAL A 502 -9.69 -6.00 28.28
N TRP A 503 -10.14 -6.90 27.42
CA TRP A 503 -10.31 -8.30 27.75
C TRP A 503 -8.94 -8.93 28.01
N THR A 504 -8.77 -9.59 29.14
CA THR A 504 -7.56 -10.36 29.48
C THR A 504 -7.83 -11.86 29.45
N GLY A 505 -9.08 -12.26 29.71
CA GLY A 505 -9.46 -13.67 29.85
C GLY A 505 -8.79 -14.37 31.05
N ALA A 506 -8.31 -13.61 32.04
CA ALA A 506 -7.57 -14.17 33.19
C ALA A 506 -8.48 -14.85 34.25
N GLY A 507 -9.80 -14.66 34.17
CA GLY A 507 -10.80 -15.36 34.95
C GLY A 507 -11.13 -16.73 34.35
N ASP A 508 -12.42 -17.00 34.15
CA ASP A 508 -12.86 -18.23 33.46
C ASP A 508 -12.63 -18.22 31.93
N GLY A 509 -12.15 -17.10 31.38
CA GLY A 509 -11.78 -16.95 29.98
C GLY A 509 -12.95 -16.87 28.98
N SER A 510 -14.20 -16.83 29.44
CA SER A 510 -15.38 -16.82 28.56
C SER A 510 -16.55 -15.97 29.05
N ASN A 511 -16.78 -15.83 30.35
CA ASN A 511 -17.91 -15.09 30.89
C ASN A 511 -17.64 -13.57 30.83
N TRP A 512 -18.46 -12.84 30.09
CA TRP A 512 -18.37 -11.38 29.96
C TRP A 512 -18.51 -10.68 31.32
N ASN A 513 -19.30 -11.25 32.22
CA ASN A 513 -19.62 -10.67 33.52
C ASN A 513 -18.64 -11.06 34.63
N ASP A 514 -17.62 -11.88 34.37
CA ASP A 514 -16.54 -12.15 35.33
C ASP A 514 -15.55 -10.96 35.36
N PRO A 515 -15.42 -10.21 36.47
CA PRO A 515 -14.51 -9.08 36.54
C PRO A 515 -13.06 -9.46 36.24
N LYS A 516 -12.64 -10.70 36.56
CA LYS A 516 -11.26 -11.17 36.34
C LYS A 516 -10.91 -11.35 34.86
N ASN A 517 -11.91 -11.41 33.98
CA ASN A 517 -11.69 -11.44 32.54
C ASN A 517 -11.36 -10.07 31.94
N TRP A 518 -11.42 -9.00 32.74
CA TRP A 518 -11.15 -7.63 32.32
C TRP A 518 -9.95 -7.05 33.06
N GLU A 519 -9.17 -6.23 32.36
CA GLU A 519 -8.06 -5.49 32.95
C GLU A 519 -8.52 -4.64 34.15
N GLY A 520 -7.82 -4.79 35.28
CA GLY A 520 -8.15 -4.07 36.52
C GLY A 520 -9.30 -4.68 37.33
N ASP A 521 -9.68 -5.93 37.07
CA ASP A 521 -10.74 -6.66 37.75
C ASP A 521 -12.10 -5.92 37.72
N ALA A 522 -12.40 -5.28 36.59
CA ALA A 522 -13.58 -4.41 36.43
C ALA A 522 -14.34 -4.70 35.14
N VAL A 523 -15.56 -5.23 35.28
CA VAL A 523 -16.50 -5.43 34.16
C VAL A 523 -16.87 -4.06 33.54
N PRO A 524 -16.93 -3.95 32.20
CA PRO A 524 -17.43 -2.74 31.56
C PRO A 524 -18.81 -2.36 32.10
N PRO A 525 -19.04 -1.09 32.45
CA PRO A 525 -20.32 -0.67 33.02
C PRO A 525 -21.45 -0.79 31.99
N SER A 526 -22.70 -0.89 32.45
CA SER A 526 -23.86 -1.04 31.58
C SER A 526 -24.41 0.29 31.03
N SER A 527 -23.79 1.43 31.35
CA SER A 527 -24.20 2.77 30.90
C SER A 527 -23.00 3.73 30.71
N GLY A 528 -23.18 4.76 29.89
CA GLY A 528 -22.16 5.75 29.55
C GLY A 528 -21.35 5.42 28.29
N SER A 529 -20.29 6.19 28.02
CA SER A 529 -19.43 5.97 26.84
C SER A 529 -18.43 4.84 27.09
N VAL A 530 -18.88 3.60 26.90
CA VAL A 530 -18.08 2.40 27.12
C VAL A 530 -17.38 1.98 25.83
N SER A 531 -16.08 1.79 25.88
CA SER A 531 -15.30 1.21 24.78
C SER A 531 -14.67 -0.09 25.27
N VAL A 532 -14.76 -1.16 24.49
CA VAL A 532 -14.14 -2.46 24.84
C VAL A 532 -13.18 -2.90 23.75
N ASP A 533 -12.11 -3.58 24.16
CA ASP A 533 -11.17 -4.26 23.28
C ASP A 533 -11.15 -5.73 23.65
N ILE A 534 -11.71 -6.56 22.77
CA ILE A 534 -11.83 -8.01 22.94
C ILE A 534 -10.81 -8.76 22.08
N SER A 535 -9.76 -8.10 21.60
CA SER A 535 -8.75 -8.71 20.71
C SER A 535 -8.11 -9.94 21.34
N ARG A 536 -7.89 -9.97 22.66
CA ARG A 536 -7.32 -11.13 23.37
C ARG A 536 -8.30 -12.29 23.56
N ALA A 537 -9.57 -12.15 23.17
CA ALA A 537 -10.57 -13.21 23.16
C ALA A 537 -10.57 -14.01 21.84
N ALA A 538 -9.58 -13.83 20.96
CA ALA A 538 -9.53 -14.55 19.70
C ALA A 538 -9.57 -16.07 19.88
N GLY A 539 -10.36 -16.73 19.04
CA GLY A 539 -10.65 -18.16 19.09
C GLY A 539 -11.63 -18.56 20.20
N LYS A 540 -12.26 -17.59 20.90
CA LYS A 540 -13.20 -17.87 22.00
C LYS A 540 -14.65 -17.54 21.65
N THR A 541 -15.54 -18.12 22.44
CA THR A 541 -16.94 -17.71 22.56
C THR A 541 -17.12 -17.02 23.91
N LEU A 542 -17.53 -15.76 23.88
CA LEU A 542 -17.83 -14.96 25.06
C LEU A 542 -19.31 -15.13 25.43
N SER A 543 -19.60 -15.47 26.69
CA SER A 543 -20.96 -15.53 27.24
C SER A 543 -21.36 -14.17 27.79
N LEU A 544 -22.31 -13.51 27.13
CA LEU A 544 -22.92 -12.25 27.50
C LEU A 544 -24.34 -12.54 28.00
N ASP A 545 -24.51 -12.63 29.31
CA ASP A 545 -25.80 -12.99 29.91
C ASP A 545 -26.56 -11.79 30.52
N SER A 546 -25.95 -10.60 30.47
CA SER A 546 -26.58 -9.33 30.84
C SER A 546 -26.45 -8.30 29.72
N ASP A 547 -27.47 -7.44 29.59
CA ASP A 547 -27.43 -6.30 28.67
C ASP A 547 -26.22 -5.39 28.93
N THR A 548 -25.48 -5.07 27.86
CA THR A 548 -24.28 -4.23 27.92
C THR A 548 -24.36 -3.10 26.91
N THR A 549 -24.15 -1.87 27.37
CA THR A 549 -24.13 -0.68 26.50
C THR A 549 -22.70 -0.41 26.04
N LEU A 550 -22.49 -0.30 24.73
CA LEU A 550 -21.19 -0.04 24.11
C LEU A 550 -21.26 1.16 23.16
N SER A 551 -20.33 2.09 23.34
CA SER A 551 -20.04 3.15 22.37
C SER A 551 -18.99 2.73 21.33
N CYS A 552 -18.12 1.77 21.67
CA CYS A 552 -17.11 1.19 20.79
C CYS A 552 -16.82 -0.27 21.12
N LEU A 553 -16.64 -1.11 20.11
CA LEU A 553 -16.03 -2.43 20.24
C LEU A 553 -14.87 -2.56 19.25
N VAL A 554 -13.72 -3.00 19.77
CA VAL A 554 -12.49 -3.23 19.01
C VAL A 554 -12.18 -4.73 19.01
N PHE A 555 -11.92 -5.27 17.82
CA PHE A 555 -11.40 -6.63 17.64
C PHE A 555 -10.31 -6.64 16.58
N ASN A 556 -9.06 -6.61 17.05
CA ASN A 556 -7.84 -6.56 16.26
C ASN A 556 -6.77 -7.53 16.81
N PRO A 557 -7.07 -8.83 16.94
CA PRO A 557 -6.11 -9.80 17.48
C PRO A 557 -4.81 -9.84 16.68
N GLN A 558 -3.74 -10.17 17.40
CA GLN A 558 -2.48 -10.62 16.86
C GLN A 558 -2.43 -12.15 16.88
N GLY A 559 -1.71 -12.75 15.94
CA GLY A 559 -1.55 -14.21 15.85
C GLY A 559 -2.56 -14.92 14.95
N ASP A 560 -2.56 -16.26 15.04
CA ASP A 560 -3.28 -17.14 14.10
C ASP A 560 -4.80 -17.17 14.33
N ALA A 561 -5.25 -16.93 15.56
CA ALA A 561 -6.67 -16.87 15.88
C ALA A 561 -7.24 -15.53 15.42
N LYS A 562 -8.18 -15.57 14.46
CA LYS A 562 -8.73 -14.37 13.82
C LYS A 562 -10.24 -14.18 14.00
N SER A 563 -10.93 -15.05 14.75
CA SER A 563 -12.37 -14.93 14.99
C SER A 563 -12.74 -14.88 16.46
N VAL A 564 -13.85 -14.23 16.80
CA VAL A 564 -14.46 -14.28 18.15
C VAL A 564 -15.97 -14.33 18.02
N THR A 565 -16.64 -15.10 18.87
CA THR A 565 -18.11 -15.13 18.95
C THR A 565 -18.58 -14.53 20.26
N ILE A 566 -19.61 -13.69 20.22
CA ILE A 566 -20.33 -13.22 21.40
C ILE A 566 -21.70 -13.89 21.38
N SER A 567 -22.02 -14.64 22.42
CA SER A 567 -23.27 -15.43 22.57
C SER A 567 -23.84 -15.23 23.97
N GLY A 568 -25.04 -15.73 24.25
CA GLY A 568 -25.66 -15.65 25.59
C GLY A 568 -27.07 -15.10 25.56
N SER A 569 -27.64 -14.87 26.76
CA SER A 569 -29.01 -14.36 26.92
C SER A 569 -29.13 -12.83 26.92
N GLY A 570 -28.03 -12.10 27.04
CA GLY A 570 -28.00 -10.64 27.03
C GLY A 570 -28.01 -10.05 25.62
N LYS A 571 -28.03 -8.71 25.55
CA LYS A 571 -27.92 -7.94 24.31
C LYS A 571 -26.82 -6.88 24.36
N ILE A 572 -26.30 -6.52 23.20
CA ILE A 572 -25.43 -5.36 23.03
C ILE A 572 -26.30 -4.16 22.65
N ILE A 573 -26.29 -3.14 23.51
CA ILE A 573 -26.92 -1.86 23.25
C ILE A 573 -25.85 -0.94 22.64
N HIS A 574 -25.93 -0.69 21.35
CA HIS A 574 -24.98 0.14 20.62
C HIS A 574 -25.33 1.63 20.78
N ASP A 575 -24.69 2.27 21.77
CA ASP A 575 -24.82 3.69 22.10
C ASP A 575 -23.59 4.47 21.62
N CYS A 576 -23.41 4.54 20.31
CA CYS A 576 -22.36 5.31 19.68
C CYS A 576 -22.86 6.72 19.35
N PRO A 577 -22.20 7.80 19.82
CA PRO A 577 -22.49 9.17 19.40
C PRO A 577 -22.50 9.34 17.89
N ASN A 578 -23.33 10.27 17.42
CA ASN A 578 -23.59 10.55 16.00
C ASN A 578 -22.32 10.48 15.13
N TYR A 579 -22.35 9.57 14.14
CA TYR A 579 -21.35 9.44 13.07
C TYR A 579 -19.92 9.03 13.52
N MET A 580 -19.76 8.48 14.73
CA MET A 580 -18.48 7.96 15.23
C MET A 580 -18.31 6.46 14.94
N VAL A 581 -17.07 5.96 14.93
CA VAL A 581 -16.75 4.54 14.74
C VAL A 581 -17.33 3.71 15.89
N GLY A 582 -18.28 2.81 15.60
CA GLY A 582 -18.92 1.97 16.61
C GLY A 582 -18.24 0.59 16.74
N LEU A 583 -17.83 0.03 15.62
CA LEU A 583 -17.19 -1.28 15.51
C LEU A 583 -15.89 -1.15 14.72
N SER A 584 -14.79 -1.63 15.28
CA SER A 584 -13.49 -1.69 14.60
C SER A 584 -13.03 -3.14 14.55
N VAL A 585 -13.13 -3.75 13.37
CA VAL A 585 -12.75 -5.14 13.08
C VAL A 585 -11.76 -5.14 11.95
N GLY A 586 -10.49 -5.40 12.25
CA GLY A 586 -9.43 -5.27 11.26
C GLY A 586 -9.43 -6.37 10.17
N PRO A 587 -8.52 -6.30 9.19
CA PRO A 587 -8.57 -7.16 8.02
C PRO A 587 -8.35 -8.62 8.40
N GLU A 588 -9.02 -9.52 7.67
CA GLU A 588 -8.96 -10.97 7.89
C GLU A 588 -9.50 -11.44 9.25
N ARG A 589 -10.08 -10.54 10.05
CA ARG A 589 -10.67 -10.86 11.36
C ARG A 589 -12.19 -10.95 11.27
N GLU A 590 -12.79 -11.76 12.13
CA GLU A 590 -14.23 -12.00 12.17
C GLU A 590 -14.80 -11.82 13.59
N VAL A 591 -15.84 -10.99 13.71
CA VAL A 591 -16.66 -10.94 14.94
C VAL A 591 -18.03 -11.52 14.63
N VAL A 592 -18.46 -12.52 15.39
CA VAL A 592 -19.79 -13.13 15.28
C VAL A 592 -20.66 -12.66 16.44
N PHE A 593 -21.73 -11.95 16.12
CA PHE A 593 -22.79 -11.59 17.06
C PHE A 593 -23.91 -12.65 17.05
N ASP A 594 -23.87 -13.53 18.05
CA ASP A 594 -24.94 -14.48 18.42
C ASP A 594 -25.72 -13.99 19.65
N VAL A 595 -25.87 -12.68 19.71
CA VAL A 595 -26.66 -11.91 20.68
C VAL A 595 -27.40 -10.83 19.92
N ASP A 596 -28.49 -10.31 20.49
CA ASP A 596 -29.16 -9.16 19.90
C ASP A 596 -28.23 -7.94 19.95
N VAL A 597 -28.12 -7.21 18.83
CA VAL A 597 -27.49 -5.89 18.76
C VAL A 597 -28.60 -4.88 18.51
N VAL A 598 -28.80 -3.95 19.44
CA VAL A 598 -29.93 -3.01 19.45
C VAL A 598 -29.46 -1.58 19.68
N LYS A 599 -30.33 -0.60 19.44
CA LYS A 599 -30.10 0.80 19.83
C LYS A 599 -30.55 1.06 21.27
N PRO A 600 -30.02 2.09 21.96
CA PRO A 600 -30.55 2.53 23.25
C PRO A 600 -32.02 2.95 23.13
N ALA A 601 -32.79 2.72 24.19
CA ALA A 601 -34.18 3.19 24.29
C ALA A 601 -34.19 4.68 24.69
N PHE A 602 -34.98 5.52 23.99
CA PHE A 602 -35.33 6.93 24.23
C PHE A 602 -34.63 8.06 23.43
N GLY A 603 -35.48 8.93 22.84
CA GLY A 603 -35.20 10.33 22.45
C GLY A 603 -34.90 10.55 20.97
N GLN A 604 -35.91 10.98 20.19
CA GLN A 604 -35.98 11.21 18.74
C GLN A 604 -34.90 12.11 18.04
N THR A 605 -33.66 12.23 18.54
CA THR A 605 -32.69 13.20 18.01
C THR A 605 -31.28 12.67 17.72
N SER A 606 -30.94 11.41 18.01
CA SER A 606 -29.55 10.91 17.89
C SER A 606 -29.39 9.76 16.87
N TYR A 607 -28.51 9.99 15.90
CA TYR A 607 -28.12 9.15 14.78
C TYR A 607 -27.13 8.03 15.18
N ASN A 608 -27.59 7.01 15.92
CA ASN A 608 -26.73 5.98 16.52
C ASN A 608 -26.52 4.70 15.66
N SER A 609 -26.42 4.82 14.33
CA SER A 609 -26.21 3.60 13.50
C SER A 609 -24.76 3.11 13.58
N PRO A 610 -24.52 1.79 13.58
CA PRO A 610 -23.17 1.23 13.58
C PRO A 610 -22.34 1.73 12.41
N VAL A 611 -21.14 2.20 12.74
CA VAL A 611 -20.06 2.47 11.80
C VAL A 611 -19.04 1.35 11.99
N ILE A 612 -18.91 0.50 10.97
CA ILE A 612 -18.00 -0.65 10.92
C ILE A 612 -16.78 -0.24 10.10
N VAL A 613 -15.60 -0.32 10.71
CA VAL A 613 -14.33 -0.01 10.06
C VAL A 613 -13.33 -1.14 10.26
N GLY A 614 -12.28 -1.18 9.44
CA GLY A 614 -11.17 -2.13 9.61
C GLY A 614 -10.99 -3.11 8.48
N GLY A 615 -11.93 -3.22 7.55
CA GLY A 615 -11.84 -4.17 6.43
C GLY A 615 -12.06 -5.63 6.84
N GLY A 616 -12.42 -5.90 8.10
CA GLY A 616 -12.76 -7.22 8.61
C GLY A 616 -14.21 -7.64 8.34
N ARG A 617 -14.58 -8.79 8.91
CA ARG A 617 -15.86 -9.45 8.73
C ARG A 617 -16.70 -9.36 10.01
N VAL A 618 -17.94 -8.91 9.90
CA VAL A 618 -18.92 -8.92 10.99
C VAL A 618 -20.04 -9.87 10.62
N VAL A 619 -20.28 -10.91 11.41
CA VAL A 619 -21.34 -11.90 11.19
C VAL A 619 -22.45 -11.67 12.21
N VAL A 620 -23.69 -11.59 11.74
CA VAL A 620 -24.88 -11.36 12.57
C VAL A 620 -25.79 -12.58 12.50
N LYS A 621 -26.13 -13.14 13.67
CA LYS A 621 -27.02 -14.31 13.79
C LYS A 621 -28.38 -14.02 14.44
N LYS A 622 -28.51 -12.89 15.13
CA LYS A 622 -29.74 -12.45 15.82
C LYS A 622 -30.14 -11.04 15.39
N ASN A 623 -30.98 -10.36 16.17
CA ASN A 623 -31.49 -9.04 15.80
C ASN A 623 -30.35 -8.02 15.65
N PHE A 624 -30.51 -7.11 14.69
CA PHE A 624 -29.55 -6.06 14.39
C PHE A 624 -30.26 -4.70 14.36
N PRO A 625 -29.58 -3.58 14.69
CA PRO A 625 -30.27 -2.32 14.92
C PRO A 625 -30.65 -1.67 13.60
N GLY A 626 -31.93 -1.70 13.20
CA GLY A 626 -32.46 -1.03 12.00
C GLY A 626 -32.62 0.49 12.17
N THR A 627 -33.01 1.18 11.10
CA THR A 627 -33.33 2.63 11.11
C THR A 627 -34.83 2.86 10.88
N THR A 628 -35.36 4.03 11.23
CA THR A 628 -36.78 4.40 11.02
C THR A 628 -36.92 5.41 9.89
N GLN A 629 -38.06 5.37 9.21
CA GLN A 629 -38.54 6.43 8.31
C GLN A 629 -39.45 7.37 9.12
N ASP A 630 -39.19 8.68 9.13
CA ASP A 630 -40.10 9.66 9.72
C ASP A 630 -41.26 9.93 8.74
N ASP A 631 -42.51 9.90 9.24
CA ASP A 631 -43.77 10.12 8.53
C ASP A 631 -43.89 11.52 7.88
N THR A 632 -43.00 12.46 8.19
CA THR A 632 -42.98 13.82 7.64
C THR A 632 -42.30 13.93 6.26
N GLY A 633 -41.83 12.83 5.67
CA GLY A 633 -41.11 12.83 4.39
C GLY A 633 -39.71 13.46 4.45
N SER A 634 -39.30 14.03 5.59
CA SER A 634 -37.94 14.46 5.87
C SER A 634 -37.17 13.32 6.52
N TYR A 635 -36.41 12.56 5.74
CA TYR A 635 -35.58 11.49 6.29
C TYR A 635 -34.48 12.06 7.19
N LYS A 636 -34.67 11.91 8.50
CA LYS A 636 -33.61 12.04 9.50
C LYS A 636 -32.68 10.83 9.35
N ARG A 637 -31.64 11.01 8.53
CA ARG A 637 -30.68 9.99 8.08
C ARG A 637 -29.95 9.31 9.23
N PRO A 638 -29.99 7.98 9.35
CA PRO A 638 -28.70 7.30 9.37
C PRO A 638 -28.68 6.08 8.48
N ALA A 639 -27.50 5.77 7.97
CA ALA A 639 -27.28 4.61 7.14
C ALA A 639 -25.89 4.06 7.51
N TYR A 640 -25.75 2.73 7.49
CA TYR A 640 -24.57 2.03 8.02
C TYR A 640 -23.36 2.45 7.21
N VAL A 641 -22.25 2.76 7.87
CA VAL A 641 -20.99 2.98 7.16
C VAL A 641 -20.15 1.72 7.39
N ILE A 642 -19.75 1.07 6.30
CA ILE A 642 -19.06 -0.21 6.33
C ILE A 642 -17.75 -0.06 5.56
N ASP A 643 -16.69 -0.65 6.09
CA ASP A 643 -15.41 -0.88 5.43
C ASP A 643 -15.01 -2.31 5.81
N GLY A 644 -15.26 -3.26 4.89
CA GLY A 644 -15.20 -4.70 5.16
C GLY A 644 -16.45 -5.45 4.70
N GLU A 645 -16.72 -6.59 5.35
CA GLU A 645 -17.87 -7.46 5.05
C GLU A 645 -18.85 -7.50 6.24
N LEU A 646 -20.13 -7.30 5.98
CA LEU A 646 -21.22 -7.56 6.92
C LEU A 646 -22.03 -8.76 6.41
N ALA A 647 -21.99 -9.86 7.16
CA ALA A 647 -22.64 -11.12 6.82
C ALA A 647 -23.81 -11.42 7.76
N PHE A 648 -24.91 -11.94 7.21
CA PHE A 648 -26.07 -12.43 7.96
C PHE A 648 -26.13 -13.94 7.85
N ALA A 649 -26.10 -14.63 9.00
CA ALA A 649 -25.93 -16.09 9.10
C ALA A 649 -26.96 -16.78 9.99
N GLY A 650 -27.92 -16.02 10.54
CA GLY A 650 -28.96 -16.54 11.42
C GLY A 650 -30.29 -15.82 11.20
N THR A 651 -31.15 -15.79 12.22
CA THR A 651 -32.44 -15.10 12.16
C THR A 651 -32.27 -13.66 12.60
N THR A 652 -32.21 -12.76 11.63
CA THR A 652 -32.00 -11.34 11.84
C THR A 652 -33.27 -10.58 11.51
N ARG A 653 -33.91 -9.99 12.53
CA ARG A 653 -34.88 -8.92 12.29
C ARG A 653 -34.19 -7.58 12.51
N PHE A 654 -34.38 -6.67 11.55
CA PHE A 654 -34.00 -5.28 11.80
C PHE A 654 -35.01 -4.67 12.77
N VAL A 655 -34.54 -4.28 13.95
CA VAL A 655 -35.40 -3.71 15.00
C VAL A 655 -35.39 -2.19 14.87
N SER A 656 -36.57 -1.57 14.81
CA SER A 656 -36.75 -0.13 14.80
C SER A 656 -37.95 0.26 15.68
N GLU A 657 -38.01 1.52 16.13
CA GLU A 657 -39.04 2.00 17.08
C GLU A 657 -40.47 1.98 16.49
N ASP A 658 -40.59 2.20 15.17
CA ASP A 658 -41.88 2.44 14.50
C ASP A 658 -42.36 1.26 13.63
N SER A 659 -41.84 0.05 13.84
CA SER A 659 -42.11 -1.16 13.03
C SER A 659 -41.64 -1.12 11.55
N ASN A 660 -41.31 0.06 11.02
CA ASN A 660 -40.79 0.27 9.67
C ASN A 660 -39.25 0.28 9.68
N SER A 661 -38.64 -0.90 9.77
CA SER A 661 -37.17 -1.02 9.84
C SER A 661 -36.51 -0.91 8.47
N LEU A 662 -35.61 0.07 8.32
CA LEU A 662 -34.81 0.31 7.13
C LEU A 662 -33.38 -0.21 7.32
N PHE A 663 -32.86 -0.89 6.31
CA PHE A 663 -31.44 -1.25 6.17
C PHE A 663 -30.85 -0.60 4.91
N GLY A 664 -29.94 0.35 5.08
CA GLY A 664 -29.26 0.98 3.94
C GLY A 664 -27.88 1.53 4.30
N ILE A 665 -26.99 1.61 3.33
CA ILE A 665 -25.57 1.97 3.50
C ILE A 665 -25.30 3.47 3.33
N GLY A 666 -24.93 4.14 4.41
CA GLY A 666 -24.85 5.59 4.47
C GLY A 666 -23.59 6.17 3.90
N THR A 667 -23.67 7.46 3.61
CA THR A 667 -22.53 8.22 3.10
C THR A 667 -21.71 8.87 4.18
N TRP A 668 -20.65 9.53 3.74
CA TRP A 668 -19.59 10.16 4.51
C TRP A 668 -18.42 9.22 4.83
N GLU A 669 -17.71 8.89 3.74
CA GLU A 669 -16.31 8.48 3.55
C GLU A 669 -15.65 7.54 4.58
N ILE A 670 -15.66 6.25 4.25
CA ILE A 670 -14.49 5.38 4.45
C ILE A 670 -14.09 4.88 3.06
N ALA A 671 -12.85 5.12 2.65
CA ALA A 671 -12.32 4.55 1.43
C ALA A 671 -12.17 3.03 1.62
N GLY A 672 -13.08 2.20 1.13
CA GLY A 672 -13.07 0.74 1.35
C GLY A 672 -14.10 0.03 0.50
N LYS A 673 -13.91 -1.26 0.19
CA LYS A 673 -14.97 -2.05 -0.47
C LYS A 673 -15.92 -2.55 0.61
N SER A 674 -17.20 -2.22 0.51
CA SER A 674 -18.24 -2.83 1.36
C SER A 674 -18.85 -4.03 0.67
N ARG A 675 -18.96 -5.15 1.40
CA ARG A 675 -19.70 -6.33 0.94
C ARG A 675 -20.78 -6.66 1.95
N ILE A 676 -22.01 -6.82 1.47
CA ILE A 676 -23.11 -7.37 2.25
C ILE A 676 -23.34 -8.80 1.80
N LEU A 677 -23.34 -9.74 2.74
CA LEU A 677 -23.52 -11.15 2.45
C LEU A 677 -24.72 -11.70 3.23
N PHE A 678 -25.67 -12.28 2.51
CA PHE A 678 -26.70 -13.14 3.08
C PHE A 678 -26.24 -14.58 2.89
N GLU A 679 -25.78 -15.20 3.97
CA GLU A 679 -25.27 -16.57 3.96
C GLU A 679 -26.39 -17.59 3.79
N ASP A 680 -26.00 -18.82 3.44
CA ASP A 680 -26.97 -19.91 3.40
C ASP A 680 -27.56 -20.18 4.79
N GLY A 681 -28.86 -20.51 4.82
CA GLY A 681 -29.62 -20.71 6.06
C GLY A 681 -29.97 -19.44 6.84
N CYS A 682 -29.56 -18.23 6.42
CA CYS A 682 -29.98 -17.00 7.10
C CYS A 682 -31.49 -16.75 6.94
N SER A 683 -32.09 -16.00 7.86
CA SER A 683 -33.45 -15.47 7.72
C SER A 683 -33.44 -14.00 8.08
N VAL A 684 -33.56 -13.12 7.08
CA VAL A 684 -33.55 -11.68 7.27
C VAL A 684 -34.93 -11.10 7.00
N ASP A 685 -35.46 -10.35 7.95
CA ASP A 685 -36.72 -9.61 7.84
C ASP A 685 -36.48 -8.12 8.07
N ALA A 686 -36.86 -7.31 7.08
CA ALA A 686 -36.78 -5.85 7.13
C ALA A 686 -38.01 -5.23 6.46
N TRP A 687 -38.35 -3.99 6.81
CA TRP A 687 -39.37 -3.28 6.03
C TRP A 687 -38.80 -2.82 4.68
N ARG A 688 -37.61 -2.23 4.64
CA ARG A 688 -36.98 -1.79 3.39
C ARG A 688 -35.48 -2.04 3.40
N MET A 689 -34.95 -2.39 2.22
CA MET A 689 -33.51 -2.39 1.95
C MET A 689 -33.15 -1.40 0.84
N ASP A 690 -32.11 -0.62 1.08
CA ASP A 690 -31.57 0.36 0.14
C ASP A 690 -30.08 0.09 -0.07
N PRO A 691 -29.67 -0.60 -1.16
CA PRO A 691 -28.26 -0.80 -1.48
C PRO A 691 -27.46 0.46 -1.80
N SER A 692 -28.08 1.65 -1.82
CA SER A 692 -27.40 2.93 -2.11
C SER A 692 -28.08 4.19 -1.51
N PRO A 693 -27.95 4.47 -0.21
CA PRO A 693 -28.45 5.74 0.32
C PRO A 693 -27.39 6.87 0.32
N VAL A 694 -27.47 7.70 -0.73
CA VAL A 694 -27.34 9.18 -0.72
C VAL A 694 -25.96 9.83 -0.48
N ARG A 695 -25.27 10.34 -1.54
CA ARG A 695 -24.26 11.45 -1.58
C ARG A 695 -22.76 11.08 -1.45
N ASN A 696 -22.01 11.11 -2.56
CA ASN A 696 -20.53 11.06 -2.64
C ASN A 696 -19.85 9.77 -2.13
N VAL A 697 -20.03 8.62 -2.80
CA VAL A 697 -19.27 7.38 -2.47
C VAL A 697 -18.42 6.89 -3.64
N VAL A 698 -17.28 6.30 -3.30
CA VAL A 698 -16.32 5.64 -4.19
C VAL A 698 -16.16 4.18 -3.72
N SER A 699 -17.10 3.30 -4.02
CA SER A 699 -16.85 1.87 -3.85
C SER A 699 -17.78 1.01 -4.71
N SER A 700 -17.21 -0.09 -5.20
CA SER A 700 -17.92 -1.21 -5.81
C SER A 700 -18.59 -2.00 -4.69
N ASP A 701 -19.79 -1.59 -4.28
CA ASP A 701 -20.55 -2.29 -3.24
C ASP A 701 -21.35 -3.43 -3.87
N GLU A 702 -21.16 -4.64 -3.34
CA GLU A 702 -21.85 -5.85 -3.80
C GLU A 702 -22.68 -6.43 -2.66
N TRP A 703 -23.98 -6.58 -2.89
CA TRP A 703 -24.87 -7.31 -2.01
C TRP A 703 -25.08 -8.69 -2.62
N ILE A 704 -24.77 -9.74 -1.87
CA ILE A 704 -24.81 -11.11 -2.38
C ILE A 704 -25.70 -11.95 -1.47
N GLN A 705 -26.67 -12.64 -2.05
CA GLN A 705 -27.43 -13.68 -1.38
C GLN A 705 -27.04 -15.05 -1.94
N ASN A 706 -26.38 -15.86 -1.11
CA ASN A 706 -25.94 -17.21 -1.46
C ASN A 706 -26.91 -18.31 -1.02
N GLY A 707 -27.99 -17.96 -0.30
CA GLY A 707 -28.97 -18.88 0.25
C GLY A 707 -29.94 -18.19 1.21
N GLY A 708 -30.55 -18.96 2.12
CA GLY A 708 -31.41 -18.42 3.18
C GLY A 708 -32.70 -17.77 2.68
N SER A 709 -33.36 -16.99 3.52
CA SER A 709 -34.58 -16.23 3.22
C SER A 709 -34.44 -14.74 3.53
N VAL A 710 -34.76 -13.88 2.57
CA VAL A 710 -34.83 -12.42 2.74
C VAL A 710 -36.27 -11.98 2.48
N SER A 711 -36.92 -11.40 3.49
CA SER A 711 -38.30 -10.89 3.42
C SER A 711 -38.31 -9.38 3.63
N LEU A 712 -38.91 -8.66 2.68
CA LEU A 712 -38.92 -7.20 2.62
C LEU A 712 -40.29 -6.68 2.23
N MET A 713 -40.67 -5.47 2.70
CA MET A 713 -41.73 -4.72 2.03
C MET A 713 -41.21 -4.12 0.72
N ASN A 714 -40.03 -3.49 0.72
CA ASN A 714 -39.48 -2.82 -0.47
C ASN A 714 -37.97 -3.04 -0.63
N LEU A 715 -37.49 -3.10 -1.87
CA LEU A 715 -36.06 -3.11 -2.21
C LEU A 715 -35.76 -2.03 -3.25
N TYR A 716 -35.04 -0.97 -2.86
CA TYR A 716 -34.81 0.20 -3.72
C TYR A 716 -33.34 0.45 -4.04
N PHE A 717 -33.05 0.57 -5.33
CA PHE A 717 -31.77 1.04 -5.83
C PHE A 717 -31.90 2.54 -6.10
N THR A 718 -31.50 3.36 -5.13
CA THR A 718 -31.54 4.83 -5.19
C THR A 718 -30.20 5.44 -5.61
N SER A 719 -30.20 6.58 -6.31
CA SER A 719 -28.98 7.33 -6.66
C SER A 719 -29.09 8.80 -6.26
N TYR A 720 -28.01 9.39 -5.73
CA TYR A 720 -27.93 10.80 -5.35
C TYR A 720 -26.63 11.43 -5.87
N TYR A 721 -26.72 12.57 -6.59
CA TYR A 721 -25.60 13.44 -7.02
C TYR A 721 -24.86 13.09 -8.33
N SER A 722 -24.01 14.03 -8.79
CA SER A 722 -23.76 14.34 -10.21
C SER A 722 -22.57 13.70 -10.96
N LYS A 723 -21.88 12.72 -10.39
CA LYS A 723 -20.70 12.10 -11.03
C LYS A 723 -21.00 10.63 -11.39
N ARG A 724 -20.98 10.29 -12.69
CA ARG A 724 -21.13 8.91 -13.21
C ARG A 724 -20.16 7.96 -12.49
N ARG A 725 -20.66 6.98 -11.72
CA ARG A 725 -19.88 5.88 -11.13
C ARG A 725 -20.69 4.58 -11.21
N THR A 726 -20.00 3.43 -11.14
CA THR A 726 -20.50 2.06 -11.43
C THR A 726 -21.88 1.74 -10.83
N PRO A 727 -22.71 0.93 -11.50
CA PRO A 727 -24.02 0.56 -10.96
C PRO A 727 -23.89 -0.25 -9.67
N PHE A 728 -24.79 0.00 -8.72
CA PHE A 728 -24.90 -0.80 -7.48
C PHE A 728 -25.53 -2.14 -7.79
N SER A 729 -24.99 -3.23 -7.23
CA SER A 729 -25.43 -4.58 -7.56
C SER A 729 -26.00 -5.35 -6.37
N TYR A 730 -27.15 -6.01 -6.59
CA TYR A 730 -27.65 -7.09 -5.76
C TYR A 730 -27.63 -8.38 -6.56
N THR A 731 -26.91 -9.38 -6.08
CA THR A 731 -26.77 -10.70 -6.71
C THR A 731 -27.46 -11.78 -5.88
N LEU A 732 -28.54 -12.35 -6.39
CA LEU A 732 -29.23 -13.51 -5.85
C LEU A 732 -28.69 -14.79 -6.51
N ASN A 733 -27.81 -15.51 -5.83
CA ASN A 733 -27.27 -16.80 -6.29
C ASN A 733 -28.15 -18.00 -5.88
N GLY A 734 -28.89 -17.90 -4.78
CA GLY A 734 -29.75 -18.96 -4.25
C GLY A 734 -30.57 -18.50 -3.04
N GLY A 735 -31.46 -19.37 -2.54
CA GLY A 735 -32.37 -19.05 -1.42
C GLY A 735 -33.69 -18.43 -1.86
N ASN A 736 -34.43 -17.86 -0.92
CA ASN A 736 -35.73 -17.24 -1.13
C ASN A 736 -35.64 -15.73 -0.90
N MET A 737 -36.13 -14.93 -1.83
CA MET A 737 -36.38 -13.51 -1.64
C MET A 737 -37.87 -13.24 -1.80
N THR A 738 -38.48 -12.55 -0.84
CA THR A 738 -39.85 -12.07 -0.92
C THR A 738 -39.88 -10.56 -0.77
N VAL A 739 -40.43 -9.85 -1.78
CA VAL A 739 -40.65 -8.40 -1.77
C VAL A 739 -42.15 -8.14 -1.87
N GLN A 740 -42.79 -7.82 -0.76
CA GLN A 740 -44.26 -7.72 -0.70
C GLN A 740 -44.81 -6.52 -1.49
N GLY A 741 -44.07 -5.41 -1.49
CA GLY A 741 -44.32 -4.23 -2.30
C GLY A 741 -43.57 -4.30 -3.63
N GLU A 742 -42.60 -3.40 -3.82
CA GLU A 742 -41.91 -3.26 -5.10
C GLU A 742 -40.39 -3.44 -4.98
N LEU A 743 -39.81 -4.06 -6.02
CA LEU A 743 -38.37 -4.04 -6.27
C LEU A 743 -38.12 -2.95 -7.31
N CYS A 744 -37.55 -1.83 -6.89
CA CYS A 744 -37.38 -0.66 -7.75
C CYS A 744 -35.92 -0.41 -8.11
N VAL A 745 -35.60 -0.49 -9.40
CA VAL A 745 -34.30 -0.05 -9.95
C VAL A 745 -34.40 1.38 -10.48
N GLY A 746 -33.41 2.20 -10.13
CA GLY A 746 -33.33 3.60 -10.56
C GLY A 746 -34.35 4.53 -9.87
N SER A 747 -34.69 4.25 -8.61
CA SER A 747 -35.68 5.02 -7.84
C SER A 747 -35.27 6.50 -7.64
N ALA A 748 -36.22 7.42 -7.82
CA ALA A 748 -36.07 8.86 -7.60
C ALA A 748 -36.67 9.28 -6.25
N TYR A 749 -35.91 9.96 -5.40
CA TYR A 749 -36.37 10.29 -4.05
C TYR A 749 -37.01 11.68 -3.91
N TYR A 750 -36.71 12.64 -4.79
CA TYR A 750 -37.23 14.02 -4.72
C TYR A 750 -37.47 14.67 -6.09
N THR A 751 -38.40 15.63 -6.12
CA THR A 751 -38.89 16.36 -7.31
C THR A 751 -37.93 17.41 -7.87
N ALA A 752 -36.72 17.59 -7.31
CA ALA A 752 -35.78 18.65 -7.68
C ALA A 752 -34.34 18.15 -7.92
N GLU A 753 -34.16 16.98 -8.55
CA GLU A 753 -32.85 16.37 -8.76
C GLU A 753 -32.56 16.11 -10.25
N THR A 754 -31.34 16.47 -10.68
CA THR A 754 -30.79 16.09 -11.99
C THR A 754 -30.48 14.59 -12.05
N ARG A 755 -30.70 14.01 -13.23
CA ARG A 755 -30.92 12.58 -13.50
C ARG A 755 -29.60 11.79 -13.58
N TYR A 756 -29.49 10.65 -12.89
CA TYR A 756 -28.35 9.72 -13.08
C TYR A 756 -28.77 8.24 -13.11
N PRO A 757 -28.13 7.43 -13.97
CA PRO A 757 -28.37 5.99 -14.16
C PRO A 757 -27.56 5.09 -13.19
N GLY A 758 -27.93 3.80 -13.02
CA GLY A 758 -27.02 2.77 -12.47
C GLY A 758 -27.49 1.85 -11.32
N GLY A 759 -28.55 1.06 -11.50
CA GLY A 759 -28.88 -0.08 -10.61
C GLY A 759 -28.79 -1.43 -11.34
N ASP A 760 -28.32 -2.47 -10.65
CA ASP A 760 -28.14 -3.80 -11.21
C ASP A 760 -28.71 -4.89 -10.27
N PHE A 761 -29.78 -5.55 -10.71
CA PHE A 761 -30.30 -6.74 -10.04
C PHE A 761 -29.94 -7.98 -10.86
N VAL A 762 -29.15 -8.87 -10.26
CA VAL A 762 -28.71 -10.13 -10.89
C VAL A 762 -29.28 -11.30 -10.13
N MET A 763 -29.94 -12.21 -10.82
CA MET A 763 -30.44 -13.47 -10.28
C MET A 763 -29.84 -14.62 -11.08
N ASN A 764 -29.02 -15.44 -10.42
CA ASN A 764 -28.39 -16.62 -10.98
C ASN A 764 -29.12 -17.92 -10.56
N GLY A 765 -29.92 -17.88 -9.49
CA GLY A 765 -30.66 -19.02 -8.96
C GLY A 765 -31.59 -18.63 -7.81
N GLY A 766 -32.21 -19.63 -7.16
CA GLY A 766 -33.14 -19.40 -6.03
C GLY A 766 -34.57 -19.05 -6.46
N THR A 767 -35.35 -18.56 -5.50
CA THR A 767 -36.74 -18.17 -5.68
C THR A 767 -36.93 -16.70 -5.32
N LEU A 768 -37.51 -15.94 -6.23
CA LEU A 768 -37.85 -14.54 -6.04
C LEU A 768 -39.37 -14.37 -6.18
N THR A 769 -40.03 -13.89 -5.12
CA THR A 769 -41.45 -13.54 -5.13
C THR A 769 -41.62 -12.05 -4.94
N LEU A 770 -42.28 -11.37 -5.88
CA LEU A 770 -42.52 -9.94 -5.76
C LEU A 770 -43.85 -9.47 -6.35
N GLY A 771 -44.33 -8.34 -5.84
CA GLY A 771 -45.46 -7.62 -6.44
C GLY A 771 -45.13 -7.18 -7.86
N GLU A 772 -44.05 -6.40 -8.01
CA GLU A 772 -43.63 -5.86 -9.30
C GLU A 772 -42.14 -5.50 -9.36
N PHE A 773 -41.57 -5.62 -10.56
CA PHE A 773 -40.32 -4.98 -10.91
C PHE A 773 -40.63 -3.57 -11.41
N ARG A 774 -40.15 -2.55 -10.72
CA ARG A 774 -40.32 -1.15 -11.14
C ARG A 774 -39.00 -0.59 -11.63
N CYS A 775 -39.03 0.06 -12.78
CA CYS A 775 -37.95 0.89 -13.29
C CYS A 775 -38.42 2.34 -13.39
N GLN A 776 -37.62 3.30 -12.92
CA GLN A 776 -37.98 4.72 -12.96
C GLN A 776 -37.03 5.60 -13.79
N ARG A 777 -35.85 5.08 -14.21
CA ARG A 777 -34.79 5.84 -14.92
C ARG A 777 -33.99 4.97 -15.90
N ASN A 778 -33.10 5.58 -16.69
CA ASN A 778 -32.23 4.92 -17.68
C ASN A 778 -31.01 4.21 -17.04
N ASP A 779 -30.31 3.41 -17.85
CA ASP A 779 -29.16 2.53 -17.55
C ASP A 779 -29.29 1.77 -16.21
N ASN A 780 -30.41 1.06 -16.06
CA ASN A 780 -30.60 0.03 -15.06
C ASN A 780 -30.58 -1.36 -15.71
N TYR A 781 -30.26 -2.37 -14.94
CA TYR A 781 -30.15 -3.75 -15.40
C TYR A 781 -30.94 -4.69 -14.49
N ILE A 782 -31.76 -5.52 -15.12
CA ILE A 782 -32.42 -6.66 -14.46
C ILE A 782 -31.97 -7.90 -15.22
N ARG A 783 -31.23 -8.80 -14.56
CA ARG A 783 -30.63 -9.99 -15.16
C ARG A 783 -31.18 -11.24 -14.49
N LEU A 784 -32.01 -11.98 -15.21
CA LEU A 784 -32.66 -13.21 -14.74
C LEU A 784 -32.01 -14.42 -15.41
N ASN A 785 -30.82 -14.81 -14.92
CA ASN A 785 -30.00 -15.87 -15.49
C ASN A 785 -30.41 -17.28 -15.04
N GLY A 786 -31.22 -17.42 -13.98
CA GLY A 786 -31.66 -18.70 -13.45
C GLY A 786 -32.64 -18.58 -12.28
N GLY A 787 -33.20 -19.71 -11.83
CA GLY A 787 -34.14 -19.78 -10.70
C GLY A 787 -35.60 -19.46 -11.05
N ASP A 788 -36.45 -19.34 -10.02
CA ASP A 788 -37.90 -19.16 -10.15
C ASP A 788 -38.33 -17.76 -9.72
N VAL A 789 -39.04 -17.04 -10.60
CA VAL A 789 -39.54 -15.68 -10.36
C VAL A 789 -41.07 -15.70 -10.37
N PHE A 790 -41.70 -15.38 -9.24
CA PHE A 790 -43.14 -15.28 -9.08
C PHE A 790 -43.57 -13.80 -9.15
N LEU A 791 -44.33 -13.43 -10.19
CA LEU A 791 -44.69 -12.04 -10.52
C LEU A 791 -46.19 -11.79 -10.49
N ARG A 792 -46.63 -10.68 -9.88
CA ARG A 792 -48.04 -10.23 -9.93
C ARG A 792 -48.30 -9.18 -11.02
N ASN A 793 -47.60 -8.04 -11.02
CA ASN A 793 -47.89 -6.93 -11.93
C ASN A 793 -46.86 -6.77 -13.08
N GLY A 794 -45.86 -7.65 -13.16
CA GLY A 794 -44.87 -7.68 -14.25
C GLY A 794 -43.73 -6.67 -14.10
N PHE A 795 -43.23 -6.16 -15.24
CA PHE A 795 -42.11 -5.22 -15.34
C PHE A 795 -42.63 -3.83 -15.72
N VAL A 796 -42.75 -2.93 -14.75
CA VAL A 796 -43.41 -1.64 -14.88
C VAL A 796 -42.38 -0.53 -15.09
N ASP A 797 -42.67 0.36 -16.02
CA ASP A 797 -41.97 1.64 -16.20
C ASP A 797 -42.85 2.75 -15.62
N THR A 798 -42.35 3.52 -14.65
CA THR A 798 -43.11 4.64 -14.07
C THR A 798 -42.57 5.96 -14.56
N VAL A 799 -43.17 6.51 -15.62
CA VAL A 799 -43.03 7.93 -15.94
C VAL A 799 -44.38 8.53 -16.32
N SER A 800 -45.23 8.80 -15.32
CA SER A 800 -46.32 9.76 -15.50
C SER A 800 -45.78 11.18 -15.34
N GLY A 801 -45.57 11.91 -16.45
CA GLY A 801 -45.37 13.36 -16.45
C GLY A 801 -43.93 13.90 -16.52
N ALA A 802 -42.90 13.07 -16.69
CA ALA A 802 -41.55 13.54 -17.04
C ALA A 802 -41.23 13.23 -18.51
N GLN A 803 -40.50 14.15 -19.17
CA GLN A 803 -40.08 14.11 -20.58
C GLN A 803 -39.70 12.70 -21.04
N ALA A 804 -40.21 12.26 -22.20
CA ALA A 804 -39.90 10.98 -22.83
C ALA A 804 -38.39 10.66 -22.74
N MET A 805 -38.04 9.61 -21.99
CA MET A 805 -36.67 9.15 -21.84
C MET A 805 -36.46 7.95 -22.77
N THR A 806 -35.32 7.88 -23.46
CA THR A 806 -34.92 6.73 -24.27
C THR A 806 -34.71 5.55 -23.33
N ASN A 807 -35.57 4.54 -23.37
CA ASN A 807 -35.63 3.43 -22.41
C ASN A 807 -34.40 2.48 -22.50
N ASP A 808 -33.24 2.96 -22.05
CA ASP A 808 -31.93 2.27 -22.01
C ASP A 808 -31.78 1.28 -20.83
N THR A 809 -32.86 1.03 -20.06
CA THR A 809 -32.88 -0.05 -19.06
C THR A 809 -32.99 -1.39 -19.77
N ALA A 810 -32.04 -2.29 -19.52
CA ALA A 810 -32.01 -3.60 -20.16
C ALA A 810 -32.53 -4.70 -19.21
N LEU A 811 -33.63 -5.34 -19.61
CA LEU A 811 -34.14 -6.56 -19.02
C LEU A 811 -33.56 -7.75 -19.77
N TYR A 812 -32.68 -8.51 -19.12
CA TYR A 812 -32.08 -9.73 -19.65
C TYR A 812 -32.72 -10.96 -19.00
N ILE A 813 -33.14 -11.92 -19.81
CA ILE A 813 -33.74 -13.18 -19.34
C ILE A 813 -32.99 -14.34 -19.98
N GLY A 814 -32.36 -15.18 -19.17
CA GLY A 814 -31.34 -16.13 -19.64
C GLY A 814 -31.27 -17.46 -18.89
N GLY A 815 -32.39 -17.93 -18.35
CA GLY A 815 -32.46 -19.23 -17.66
C GLY A 815 -33.51 -19.32 -16.57
N ALA A 816 -34.12 -18.19 -16.19
CA ALA A 816 -35.17 -18.17 -15.17
C ALA A 816 -36.51 -18.74 -15.67
N THR A 817 -37.27 -19.30 -14.72
CA THR A 817 -38.70 -19.61 -14.87
C THR A 817 -39.51 -18.47 -14.29
N ILE A 818 -40.36 -17.83 -15.10
CA ILE A 818 -41.25 -16.77 -14.67
C ILE A 818 -42.66 -17.36 -14.50
N HIS A 819 -43.13 -17.38 -13.26
CA HIS A 819 -44.47 -17.79 -12.86
C HIS A 819 -45.39 -16.58 -12.71
N SER A 820 -46.48 -16.56 -13.45
CA SER A 820 -47.52 -15.52 -13.29
C SER A 820 -48.40 -15.82 -12.07
N LEU A 821 -48.47 -14.89 -11.13
CA LEU A 821 -49.41 -14.89 -10.00
C LEU A 821 -50.69 -14.08 -10.28
N ALA A 822 -50.65 -13.22 -11.30
CA ALA A 822 -51.78 -12.46 -11.83
C ALA A 822 -51.49 -12.10 -13.30
N ALA A 823 -52.45 -11.49 -13.99
CA ALA A 823 -52.22 -10.99 -15.33
C ALA A 823 -51.31 -9.76 -15.31
N TRP A 824 -50.32 -9.69 -16.21
CA TRP A 824 -49.33 -8.61 -16.21
C TRP A 824 -48.87 -8.18 -17.59
N THR A 825 -48.29 -6.98 -17.63
CA THR A 825 -47.76 -6.35 -18.83
C THR A 825 -46.37 -5.76 -18.55
N SER A 826 -45.38 -6.10 -19.35
CA SER A 826 -44.07 -5.48 -19.35
C SER A 826 -44.08 -4.20 -20.19
N ALA A 827 -43.61 -3.11 -19.59
CA ALA A 827 -43.31 -1.84 -20.27
C ALA A 827 -41.85 -1.76 -20.75
N LEU A 828 -41.00 -2.71 -20.39
CA LEU A 828 -39.57 -2.74 -20.71
C LEU A 828 -39.28 -3.56 -21.96
N GLN A 829 -38.27 -3.13 -22.73
CA GLN A 829 -37.66 -3.95 -23.78
C GLN A 829 -36.91 -5.12 -23.12
N ALA A 830 -37.09 -6.34 -23.65
CA ALA A 830 -36.44 -7.53 -23.12
C ALA A 830 -35.44 -8.11 -24.12
N GLU A 831 -34.34 -8.66 -23.61
CA GLU A 831 -33.37 -9.45 -24.36
C GLU A 831 -33.30 -10.86 -23.78
N PHE A 832 -33.51 -11.87 -24.63
CA PHE A 832 -33.26 -13.26 -24.29
C PHE A 832 -31.77 -13.57 -24.45
N THR A 833 -31.06 -13.68 -23.34
CA THR A 833 -29.62 -14.02 -23.29
C THR A 833 -29.38 -15.52 -23.19
N GLY A 834 -30.44 -16.29 -22.89
CA GLY A 834 -30.48 -17.74 -22.77
C GLY A 834 -31.92 -18.22 -22.84
N ASN A 835 -32.16 -19.52 -22.64
CA ASN A 835 -33.52 -20.06 -22.73
C ASN A 835 -34.32 -19.83 -21.45
N ALA A 836 -35.42 -19.08 -21.53
CA ALA A 836 -36.33 -18.82 -20.41
C ALA A 836 -37.50 -19.81 -20.36
N THR A 837 -38.17 -19.92 -19.22
CA THR A 837 -39.50 -20.57 -19.15
C THR A 837 -40.54 -19.55 -18.68
N PHE A 838 -41.64 -19.44 -19.41
CA PHE A 838 -42.82 -18.67 -19.00
C PHE A 838 -43.92 -19.65 -18.60
N ASP A 839 -44.17 -19.77 -17.30
CA ASP A 839 -45.34 -20.47 -16.77
C ASP A 839 -46.41 -19.46 -16.43
N THR A 840 -47.44 -19.38 -17.28
CA THR A 840 -48.48 -18.41 -17.06
C THR A 840 -49.49 -18.82 -15.98
N ALA A 841 -49.46 -20.05 -15.48
CA ALA A 841 -50.37 -20.56 -14.44
C ALA A 841 -51.88 -20.28 -14.66
N GLY A 842 -52.31 -19.89 -15.87
CA GLY A 842 -53.68 -19.50 -16.20
C GLY A 842 -53.93 -17.99 -16.40
N PHE A 843 -52.94 -17.14 -16.15
CA PHE A 843 -53.01 -15.68 -16.32
C PHE A 843 -52.39 -15.20 -17.62
N ASP A 844 -52.81 -14.05 -18.13
CA ASP A 844 -52.22 -13.49 -19.34
C ASP A 844 -50.96 -12.66 -19.03
N ALA A 845 -49.95 -12.77 -19.88
CA ALA A 845 -48.67 -12.07 -19.79
C ALA A 845 -48.38 -11.36 -21.12
N THR A 846 -48.02 -10.08 -21.08
CA THR A 846 -47.78 -9.31 -22.31
C THR A 846 -46.44 -8.58 -22.27
N PHE A 847 -45.64 -8.67 -23.33
CA PHE A 847 -44.53 -7.77 -23.61
C PHE A 847 -44.95 -6.71 -24.62
N ASN A 848 -45.04 -5.45 -24.19
CA ASN A 848 -45.49 -4.33 -25.05
C ASN A 848 -44.37 -3.67 -25.87
N LYS A 849 -43.12 -4.02 -25.61
CA LYS A 849 -41.94 -3.50 -26.30
C LYS A 849 -41.26 -4.63 -27.08
N PRO A 850 -40.35 -4.31 -28.02
CA PRO A 850 -39.61 -5.32 -28.76
C PRO A 850 -38.90 -6.30 -27.84
N VAL A 851 -38.74 -7.54 -28.32
CA VAL A 851 -37.94 -8.56 -27.65
C VAL A 851 -36.87 -9.07 -28.61
N ASN A 852 -35.61 -9.10 -28.20
CA ASN A 852 -34.48 -9.48 -29.04
C ASN A 852 -33.57 -10.51 -28.32
N GLY A 853 -32.47 -10.90 -28.95
CA GLY A 853 -31.42 -11.70 -28.30
C GLY A 853 -31.09 -13.03 -28.97
N THR A 854 -30.26 -13.84 -28.31
CA THR A 854 -29.80 -15.13 -28.83
C THR A 854 -30.51 -16.33 -28.22
N GLY A 855 -31.16 -16.13 -27.07
CA GLY A 855 -31.95 -17.13 -26.36
C GLY A 855 -33.34 -17.36 -26.96
N GLY A 856 -34.01 -18.37 -26.43
CA GLY A 856 -35.38 -18.75 -26.76
C GLY A 856 -36.25 -18.89 -25.51
N PHE A 857 -37.42 -19.53 -25.62
CA PHE A 857 -38.26 -19.77 -24.45
C PHE A 857 -39.16 -21.00 -24.55
N VAL A 858 -39.54 -21.51 -23.37
CA VAL A 858 -40.59 -22.52 -23.21
C VAL A 858 -41.81 -21.85 -22.58
N LYS A 859 -42.98 -22.02 -23.19
CA LYS A 859 -44.27 -21.57 -22.66
C LYS A 859 -45.03 -22.74 -22.06
N THR A 860 -45.45 -22.61 -20.80
CA THR A 860 -46.33 -23.53 -20.06
C THR A 860 -47.46 -22.75 -19.40
N GLY A 861 -48.40 -23.43 -18.73
CA GLY A 861 -49.59 -22.81 -18.13
C GLY A 861 -50.69 -22.45 -19.15
N ALA A 862 -51.92 -22.31 -18.67
CA ALA A 862 -53.11 -22.19 -19.53
C ALA A 862 -53.34 -20.78 -20.13
N GLY A 863 -52.73 -19.73 -19.57
CA GLY A 863 -52.92 -18.34 -20.01
C GLY A 863 -52.17 -17.99 -21.31
N VAL A 864 -52.40 -16.77 -21.80
CA VAL A 864 -51.85 -16.25 -23.06
C VAL A 864 -50.56 -15.46 -22.82
N LEU A 865 -49.47 -15.81 -23.51
CA LEU A 865 -48.25 -15.00 -23.59
C LEU A 865 -48.25 -14.20 -24.90
N THR A 866 -48.32 -12.88 -24.82
CA THR A 866 -48.41 -11.98 -25.98
C THR A 866 -47.13 -11.17 -26.14
N PHE A 867 -46.54 -11.20 -27.33
CA PHE A 867 -45.51 -10.25 -27.78
C PHE A 867 -46.19 -9.26 -28.71
N ALA A 868 -46.49 -8.05 -28.22
CA ALA A 868 -47.29 -7.08 -28.94
C ALA A 868 -46.49 -6.39 -30.07
N ASP A 869 -45.19 -6.20 -29.87
CA ASP A 869 -44.27 -5.56 -30.82
C ASP A 869 -43.32 -6.60 -31.47
N ALA A 870 -42.38 -6.13 -32.30
CA ALA A 870 -41.47 -6.98 -33.06
C ALA A 870 -40.59 -7.87 -32.15
N ALA A 871 -40.50 -9.15 -32.51
CA ALA A 871 -39.65 -10.13 -31.83
C ALA A 871 -38.50 -10.60 -32.74
N THR A 872 -37.26 -10.36 -32.34
CA THR A 872 -36.03 -10.58 -33.15
C THR A 872 -34.98 -11.45 -32.44
N PHE A 873 -35.41 -12.53 -31.81
CA PHE A 873 -34.51 -13.48 -31.13
C PHE A 873 -34.22 -14.73 -31.98
N THR A 874 -33.14 -15.47 -31.71
CA THR A 874 -32.72 -16.61 -32.55
C THR A 874 -32.86 -17.99 -31.91
N GLY A 875 -33.07 -18.06 -30.59
CA GLY A 875 -33.24 -19.33 -29.88
C GLY A 875 -34.58 -20.02 -30.16
N PRO A 876 -34.72 -21.29 -29.73
CA PRO A 876 -35.90 -22.10 -30.00
C PRO A 876 -37.12 -21.67 -29.17
N VAL A 877 -38.32 -21.85 -29.71
CA VAL A 877 -39.58 -21.63 -28.99
C VAL A 877 -40.29 -22.98 -28.81
N ALA A 878 -40.64 -23.33 -27.57
CA ALA A 878 -41.48 -24.47 -27.27
C ALA A 878 -42.79 -24.03 -26.62
N VAL A 879 -43.93 -24.41 -27.19
CA VAL A 879 -45.27 -24.10 -26.68
C VAL A 879 -45.90 -25.38 -26.14
N ASN A 880 -45.75 -25.58 -24.83
CA ASN A 880 -46.20 -26.76 -24.11
C ASN A 880 -47.57 -26.58 -23.44
N GLY A 881 -48.10 -25.35 -23.34
CA GLY A 881 -49.44 -25.10 -22.83
C GLY A 881 -49.91 -23.67 -23.05
N GLY A 882 -51.23 -23.47 -23.07
CA GLY A 882 -51.86 -22.17 -23.30
C GLY A 882 -51.61 -21.64 -24.72
N THR A 883 -51.50 -20.32 -24.85
CA THR A 883 -51.32 -19.67 -26.15
C THR A 883 -50.11 -18.75 -26.15
N VAL A 884 -49.33 -18.75 -27.23
CA VAL A 884 -48.36 -17.69 -27.55
C VAL A 884 -48.92 -16.86 -28.70
N VAL A 885 -48.94 -15.54 -28.57
CA VAL A 885 -49.39 -14.60 -29.60
C VAL A 885 -48.24 -13.71 -30.02
N PHE A 886 -47.89 -13.72 -31.30
CA PHE A 886 -47.06 -12.70 -31.93
C PHE A 886 -47.97 -11.67 -32.61
N GLY A 887 -48.10 -10.50 -31.98
CA GLY A 887 -48.96 -9.41 -32.44
C GLY A 887 -48.40 -8.62 -33.61
N SER A 888 -47.08 -8.65 -33.82
CA SER A 888 -46.35 -7.97 -34.89
C SER A 888 -45.45 -8.97 -35.65
N SER A 889 -44.31 -8.52 -36.17
CA SER A 889 -43.34 -9.37 -36.85
C SER A 889 -42.53 -10.24 -35.89
N VAL A 890 -42.19 -11.46 -36.34
CA VAL A 890 -41.23 -12.34 -35.64
C VAL A 890 -40.21 -12.88 -36.63
N THR A 891 -38.93 -12.63 -36.35
CA THR A 891 -37.81 -12.95 -37.23
C THR A 891 -36.67 -13.52 -36.41
N GLY A 892 -36.05 -14.61 -36.88
CA GLY A 892 -34.84 -15.17 -36.26
C GLY A 892 -35.00 -16.53 -35.59
N PRO A 893 -36.11 -16.89 -34.92
CA PRO A 893 -36.20 -18.20 -34.26
C PRO A 893 -36.06 -19.31 -35.30
N LYS A 894 -35.11 -20.21 -35.14
CA LYS A 894 -34.87 -21.28 -36.11
C LYS A 894 -35.86 -22.43 -35.99
N GLN A 895 -36.48 -22.58 -34.81
CA GLN A 895 -37.38 -23.69 -34.54
C GLN A 895 -38.51 -23.27 -33.60
N PHE A 896 -39.74 -23.57 -34.01
CA PHE A 896 -40.91 -23.59 -33.15
C PHE A 896 -41.32 -25.05 -32.92
N THR A 897 -41.54 -25.43 -31.66
CA THR A 897 -42.14 -26.71 -31.28
C THR A 897 -43.45 -26.44 -30.57
N VAL A 898 -44.56 -27.01 -31.06
CA VAL A 898 -45.89 -26.84 -30.46
C VAL A 898 -46.43 -28.22 -30.08
N SER A 899 -46.52 -28.50 -28.79
CA SER A 899 -46.87 -29.84 -28.29
C SER A 899 -48.30 -29.93 -27.78
N SER A 900 -48.73 -29.04 -26.89
CA SER A 900 -50.10 -29.03 -26.34
C SER A 900 -50.70 -27.63 -26.17
N GLY A 901 -50.05 -26.60 -26.72
CA GLY A 901 -50.58 -25.24 -26.77
C GLY A 901 -50.94 -24.76 -28.17
N THR A 902 -51.21 -23.46 -28.27
CA THR A 902 -51.52 -22.76 -29.52
C THR A 902 -50.47 -21.70 -29.80
N LEU A 903 -49.94 -21.67 -31.02
CA LEU A 903 -49.07 -20.60 -31.51
C LEU A 903 -49.86 -19.74 -32.50
N SER A 904 -50.06 -18.45 -32.20
CA SER A 904 -50.87 -17.52 -33.00
C SER A 904 -50.01 -16.39 -33.56
N PHE A 905 -50.13 -16.14 -34.86
CA PHE A 905 -49.51 -15.02 -35.55
C PHE A 905 -50.61 -14.05 -36.01
N ARG A 906 -50.54 -12.78 -35.62
CA ARG A 906 -51.54 -11.75 -35.93
C ARG A 906 -50.98 -10.52 -36.67
N GLY A 907 -49.66 -10.40 -36.78
CA GLY A 907 -48.95 -9.24 -37.38
C GLY A 907 -48.61 -9.39 -38.87
N GLU A 908 -47.65 -8.58 -39.38
CA GLU A 908 -47.38 -8.44 -40.82
C GLU A 908 -46.54 -9.58 -41.44
N THR A 909 -45.48 -10.06 -40.77
CA THR A 909 -44.59 -11.09 -41.33
C THR A 909 -43.95 -11.95 -40.25
N ALA A 910 -44.00 -13.27 -40.44
CA ALA A 910 -43.28 -14.25 -39.63
C ALA A 910 -42.48 -15.18 -40.55
N ASN A 911 -41.16 -15.25 -40.34
CA ASN A 911 -40.22 -16.03 -41.15
C ASN A 911 -39.31 -16.86 -40.23
N PHE A 912 -39.36 -18.19 -40.36
CA PHE A 912 -38.53 -19.11 -39.58
C PHE A 912 -38.29 -20.44 -40.31
N ASP A 913 -37.26 -21.17 -39.88
CA ASP A 913 -36.80 -22.38 -40.58
C ASP A 913 -37.74 -23.56 -40.34
N THR A 914 -37.96 -23.96 -39.07
CA THR A 914 -38.70 -25.19 -38.76
C THR A 914 -39.87 -24.94 -37.82
N LEU A 915 -41.01 -25.57 -38.09
CA LEU A 915 -42.13 -25.69 -37.17
C LEU A 915 -42.51 -27.16 -36.98
N ASP A 916 -42.35 -27.64 -35.76
CA ASP A 916 -42.68 -28.99 -35.35
C ASP A 916 -43.94 -28.97 -34.49
N ILE A 917 -45.04 -29.51 -35.01
CA ILE A 917 -46.30 -29.64 -34.29
C ILE A 917 -46.43 -31.10 -33.87
N VAL A 918 -46.50 -31.34 -32.57
CA VAL A 918 -46.60 -32.68 -31.99
C VAL A 918 -47.78 -32.73 -31.01
N SER A 919 -48.17 -33.93 -30.57
CA SER A 919 -48.97 -34.18 -29.34
C SER A 919 -50.26 -33.36 -29.13
N GLY A 920 -50.88 -32.81 -30.19
CA GLY A 920 -52.11 -32.03 -30.11
C GLY A 920 -51.94 -30.51 -30.20
N GLY A 921 -50.73 -30.03 -30.46
CA GLY A 921 -50.41 -28.62 -30.69
C GLY A 921 -51.18 -28.00 -31.87
N LYS A 922 -51.41 -26.69 -31.79
CA LYS A 922 -52.17 -25.91 -32.78
C LYS A 922 -51.43 -24.66 -33.23
N ILE A 923 -51.70 -24.24 -34.45
CA ILE A 923 -51.24 -22.97 -35.00
C ILE A 923 -52.45 -22.16 -35.50
N SER A 924 -52.45 -20.85 -35.21
CA SER A 924 -53.40 -19.87 -35.76
C SER A 924 -52.64 -18.88 -36.63
N VAL A 925 -53.07 -18.75 -37.88
CA VAL A 925 -52.49 -17.84 -38.87
C VAL A 925 -53.50 -16.76 -39.17
N ASP A 926 -53.43 -15.68 -38.40
CA ASP A 926 -54.27 -14.49 -38.53
C ASP A 926 -53.46 -13.29 -39.07
N CYS A 927 -52.21 -13.55 -39.48
CA CYS A 927 -51.37 -12.62 -40.24
C CYS A 927 -51.69 -12.69 -41.74
N GLU A 928 -51.27 -11.70 -42.51
CA GLU A 928 -51.48 -11.68 -43.97
C GLU A 928 -50.85 -12.90 -44.66
N ARG A 929 -49.59 -13.19 -44.32
CA ARG A 929 -48.85 -14.33 -44.85
C ARG A 929 -47.77 -14.81 -43.87
N LEU A 930 -47.79 -16.10 -43.56
CA LEU A 930 -46.78 -16.80 -42.76
C LEU A 930 -45.90 -17.64 -43.69
N VAL A 931 -44.58 -17.46 -43.67
CA VAL A 931 -43.66 -18.25 -44.49
C VAL A 931 -42.75 -19.08 -43.59
N VAL A 932 -42.73 -20.39 -43.83
CA VAL A 932 -41.87 -21.32 -43.11
C VAL A 932 -41.11 -22.19 -44.08
N ARG A 933 -39.84 -22.48 -43.77
CA ARG A 933 -39.04 -23.36 -44.63
C ARG A 933 -39.55 -24.81 -44.56
N LYS A 934 -39.79 -25.35 -43.36
CA LYS A 934 -40.23 -26.73 -43.15
C LYS A 934 -41.24 -26.86 -42.01
N ILE A 935 -42.27 -27.69 -42.19
CA ILE A 935 -43.20 -28.09 -41.12
C ILE A 935 -43.18 -29.61 -40.93
N THR A 936 -43.14 -30.05 -39.67
CA THR A 936 -43.40 -31.43 -39.27
C THR A 936 -44.67 -31.50 -38.43
N PHE A 937 -45.51 -32.51 -38.67
CA PHE A 937 -46.66 -32.84 -37.81
C PHE A 937 -46.53 -34.29 -37.31
N ASN A 938 -46.44 -34.48 -36.00
CA ASN A 938 -46.21 -35.79 -35.36
C ASN A 938 -45.05 -36.58 -36.02
N GLY A 939 -43.92 -35.91 -36.24
CA GLY A 939 -42.73 -36.51 -36.88
C GLY A 939 -42.81 -36.67 -38.41
N ARG A 940 -43.90 -36.24 -39.07
CA ARG A 940 -44.06 -36.31 -40.53
C ARG A 940 -43.98 -34.93 -41.18
N GLU A 941 -43.07 -34.77 -42.13
CA GLU A 941 -42.87 -33.54 -42.91
C GLU A 941 -44.08 -33.24 -43.82
N ARG A 942 -44.47 -31.97 -43.93
CA ARG A 942 -45.52 -31.51 -44.84
C ARG A 942 -44.93 -31.06 -46.17
N GLY A 943 -45.70 -31.21 -47.25
CA GLY A 943 -45.27 -30.80 -48.59
C GLY A 943 -45.18 -29.29 -48.75
N ALA A 944 -44.25 -28.83 -49.60
CA ALA A 944 -44.18 -27.42 -49.99
C ALA A 944 -45.48 -26.96 -50.66
N GLY A 945 -45.91 -25.72 -50.42
CA GLY A 945 -47.15 -25.16 -50.95
C GLY A 945 -47.84 -24.14 -50.05
N SER A 946 -48.96 -23.60 -50.52
CA SER A 946 -49.81 -22.66 -49.77
C SER A 946 -51.01 -23.38 -49.14
N TYR A 947 -51.30 -23.06 -47.88
CA TYR A 947 -52.36 -23.63 -47.05
C TYR A 947 -53.20 -22.51 -46.44
N ASN A 948 -54.53 -22.60 -46.55
CA ASN A 948 -55.45 -21.65 -45.95
C ASN A 948 -56.60 -22.39 -45.23
N ALA A 949 -56.82 -22.06 -43.96
CA ALA A 949 -57.84 -22.70 -43.12
C ALA A 949 -59.27 -22.45 -43.61
N SER A 950 -59.55 -21.29 -44.22
CA SER A 950 -60.88 -20.95 -44.78
C SER A 950 -61.21 -21.67 -46.08
N LYS A 951 -60.21 -22.23 -46.78
CA LYS A 951 -60.39 -22.96 -48.05
C LYS A 951 -60.59 -24.48 -47.87
N GLY A 952 -60.62 -24.99 -46.63
CA GLY A 952 -60.97 -26.38 -46.31
C GLY A 952 -59.89 -27.44 -46.56
N TYR A 953 -58.63 -27.04 -46.85
CA TYR A 953 -57.54 -27.95 -47.23
C TYR A 953 -56.60 -28.36 -46.08
N VAL A 954 -57.04 -28.31 -44.82
CA VAL A 954 -56.14 -28.43 -43.66
C VAL A 954 -56.75 -29.17 -42.47
N GLY A 955 -55.90 -29.89 -41.73
CA GLY A 955 -56.31 -30.65 -40.53
C GLY A 955 -56.57 -29.75 -39.32
N SER A 956 -57.15 -30.31 -38.25
CA SER A 956 -57.58 -29.61 -37.01
C SER A 956 -56.49 -28.87 -36.21
N TRP A 957 -55.26 -28.88 -36.72
CA TRP A 957 -54.08 -28.25 -36.14
C TRP A 957 -53.82 -26.85 -36.69
N LEU A 958 -54.47 -26.42 -37.78
CA LEU A 958 -54.36 -25.07 -38.36
C LEU A 958 -55.71 -24.32 -38.28
N ALA A 959 -55.67 -23.07 -37.80
CA ALA A 959 -56.78 -22.14 -37.75
C ALA A 959 -56.38 -20.75 -38.29
N GLY A 960 -57.35 -19.86 -38.48
CA GLY A 960 -57.14 -18.45 -38.86
C GLY A 960 -57.59 -18.07 -40.27
N THR A 961 -57.42 -16.81 -40.65
CA THR A 961 -57.86 -16.26 -41.95
C THR A 961 -56.74 -16.04 -42.97
N GLY A 962 -55.48 -16.11 -42.53
CA GLY A 962 -54.28 -15.86 -43.32
C GLY A 962 -53.80 -17.03 -44.18
N GLU A 963 -52.72 -16.79 -44.94
CA GLU A 963 -52.07 -17.79 -45.79
C GLU A 963 -50.78 -18.34 -45.14
N LEU A 964 -50.65 -19.67 -45.05
CA LEU A 964 -49.43 -20.37 -44.63
C LEU A 964 -48.69 -20.90 -45.87
N VAL A 965 -47.42 -20.53 -46.05
CA VAL A 965 -46.57 -20.96 -47.17
C VAL A 965 -45.41 -21.80 -46.67
N ILE A 966 -45.28 -23.03 -47.19
CA ILE A 966 -44.19 -23.96 -46.90
C ILE A 966 -43.22 -24.00 -48.10
N LEU A 967 -41.93 -23.74 -47.86
CA LEU A 967 -40.92 -23.66 -48.94
C LEU A 967 -40.31 -25.02 -49.32
N GLU A 968 -40.08 -25.91 -48.34
CA GLU A 968 -39.43 -27.21 -48.51
C GLU A 968 -40.25 -28.33 -47.85
N GLY A 969 -40.33 -29.50 -48.51
CA GLY A 969 -41.17 -30.61 -48.03
C GLY A 969 -40.98 -31.91 -48.81
N LYS A 970 -41.09 -33.08 -48.16
CA LYS A 970 -41.17 -34.41 -48.78
C LYS A 970 -42.58 -35.00 -48.68
N GLY A 971 -43.41 -34.86 -49.72
CA GLY A 971 -44.77 -35.44 -49.82
C GLY A 971 -45.47 -35.12 -51.16
N PRO A 972 -46.47 -35.90 -51.61
CA PRO A 972 -46.94 -35.87 -53.00
C PRO A 972 -47.67 -34.56 -53.31
N GLY A 973 -47.32 -33.97 -54.46
CA GLY A 973 -47.64 -32.60 -54.84
C GLY A 973 -49.13 -32.26 -54.84
N PHE A 974 -49.42 -31.03 -54.43
CA PHE A 974 -50.64 -30.34 -54.82
C PHE A 974 -50.31 -29.48 -56.06
N GLN A 975 -50.96 -29.78 -57.17
CA GLN A 975 -50.77 -29.10 -58.44
C GLN A 975 -51.26 -27.66 -58.38
N MET A 976 -50.39 -26.75 -58.84
CA MET A 976 -50.71 -25.36 -59.14
C MET A 976 -51.81 -25.32 -60.21
N THR A 977 -52.97 -24.75 -59.91
CA THR A 977 -53.90 -24.28 -60.95
C THR A 977 -53.93 -22.76 -60.89
N VAL A 978 -53.35 -22.14 -61.92
CA VAL A 978 -53.41 -20.70 -62.17
C VAL A 978 -54.84 -20.31 -62.50
N ARG A 979 -55.39 -19.32 -61.78
CA ARG A 979 -56.27 -18.29 -62.34
C ARG A 979 -56.01 -16.97 -61.64
#